data_AF-A0AAP8T940-F1
#
_entry.id   AF-A0AAP8T940-F1
#
_cell.length_a   1.000
_cell.length_b   1.000
_cell.length_c   1.000
_cell.angle_alpha   90.00
_cell.angle_beta   90.00
_cell.angle_gamma   90.00
#
_symmetry.space_group_name_H-M   'P 1'
#
loop_
_entity.id
_entity.type
_entity.pdbx_description
1 polymer ?
#
loop_
_entity_poly.entity_id
_entity_poly.type
_entity_poly.pdbx_seq_one_letter_code
_entity_poly.pdbx_strand_id
1 'polypeptide(L)'
;MKTLIVTGGIATGKSTFIRLLMEAGGARLHLFDCDAEAGRLLDGGTLKAPLSSVFGPASVDSSGKADRHFLRELVFRNPESRRTLEGIIHPLLHQECLAQMLAARQNTEVDGFVIDVPLFFETSARYCQDAVCVVAVSRGTQKTRLAIRNGFREDMIEAILAAQRPIMEKVAAADFVIWNEGPPDLLRQQTQRLYQHFFMTEELDNTPSPAGDIPQETLPKPLPAPEETAGEQPAAAPEENSGNAVREEEEAAPVLEQIDINELRKRPLNDLQEMAEGLPIRNAASLTKSQLVFELGKQLLAKGHEVVVSGVMEQAKDNYAMLRDPVKSFRTSPDDIYLGGNLIKPLHLRVGQQIKVRLRKLRPHDKYLSAASVISVEDIPAEDYRARSDFERLTPLFPKERLLLENKGVNSAAMRVLDLMTPFGKGQRGLIVAPPRGGKTVLLKTIARSIRANYPEVELIVLLLDERPEEVTDFEETVDAPVFASTFDEPSRRHAQVSDLVIERAKRLVEMGRDVVILLDSLTRLARGYNANQTGGRIMSGGLGSNALEKPRKFFSAARNVEEGGSLTIIATCLVDTESRMDEVIFEEFKGTGNLEIRLDRELSERRIYPAISLSQSGTRNDDRLYNEQEFVKIMQLRRQLAMKPGWEGLQALLQNISKTQNNAELLLTGLR
;
A
#
# COMPACT_ATOMS: atom_id res chain seq x y z
N MET A 1 19.36 -22.19 17.59
CA MET A 1 19.44 -21.07 18.54
C MET A 1 19.46 -19.76 17.78
N LYS A 2 18.41 -18.93 17.89
CA LYS A 2 18.28 -17.63 17.22
C LYS A 2 18.92 -16.50 18.02
N THR A 3 19.51 -15.50 17.38
CA THR A 3 20.21 -14.38 18.02
C THR A 3 19.52 -13.03 17.75
N LEU A 4 19.09 -12.35 18.82
CA LEU A 4 18.40 -11.06 18.76
C LEU A 4 19.25 -9.95 19.40
N ILE A 5 19.53 -8.88 18.66
CA ILE A 5 20.08 -7.65 19.25
C ILE A 5 18.93 -6.80 19.78
N VAL A 6 19.04 -6.31 21.01
CA VAL A 6 18.13 -5.32 21.57
C VAL A 6 18.88 -4.00 21.73
N THR A 7 18.34 -2.95 21.12
CA THR A 7 18.89 -1.61 21.22
C THR A 7 17.79 -0.58 21.46
N GLY A 8 18.18 0.64 21.83
CA GLY A 8 17.25 1.72 22.10
C GLY A 8 17.99 2.99 22.51
N GLY A 9 17.38 4.14 22.26
CA GLY A 9 17.87 5.42 22.79
C GLY A 9 17.83 5.47 24.32
N ILE A 10 18.48 6.48 24.90
CA ILE A 10 18.41 6.69 26.35
C ILE A 10 16.94 6.92 26.78
N ALA A 11 16.59 6.44 27.98
CA ALA A 11 15.25 6.56 28.57
C ALA A 11 14.07 5.95 27.75
N THR A 12 14.35 5.07 26.80
CA THR A 12 13.34 4.31 26.04
C THR A 12 12.70 3.16 26.84
N GLY A 13 13.32 2.72 27.94
CA GLY A 13 12.84 1.60 28.75
C GLY A 13 13.33 0.22 28.29
N LYS A 14 14.43 0.19 27.52
CA LYS A 14 15.14 -1.03 27.08
C LYS A 14 15.33 -2.08 28.18
N SER A 15 15.82 -1.69 29.35
CA SER A 15 16.04 -2.63 30.47
C SER A 15 14.73 -3.26 30.98
N THR A 16 13.63 -2.51 30.97
CA THR A 16 12.30 -3.03 31.35
C THR A 16 11.81 -4.05 30.33
N PHE A 17 12.00 -3.77 29.04
CA PHE A 17 11.67 -4.71 27.96
C PHE A 17 12.51 -5.99 28.04
N ILE A 18 13.83 -5.88 28.21
CA ILE A 18 14.72 -7.06 28.31
C ILE A 18 14.32 -7.94 29.50
N ARG A 19 14.03 -7.35 30.66
CA ARG A 19 13.54 -8.12 31.81
C ARG A 19 12.27 -8.91 31.48
N LEU A 20 11.30 -8.28 30.82
CA LEU A 20 10.07 -8.95 30.41
C LEU A 20 10.32 -10.05 29.37
N LEU A 21 11.27 -9.84 28.46
CA LEU A 21 11.64 -10.82 27.44
C LEU A 21 12.29 -12.05 28.07
N MET A 22 13.20 -11.84 29.03
CA MET A 22 13.83 -12.92 29.79
C MET A 22 12.81 -13.63 30.69
N GLU A 23 11.84 -12.93 31.27
CA GLU A 23 10.72 -13.55 32.00
C GLU A 23 9.85 -14.42 31.10
N ALA A 24 9.59 -14.00 29.86
CA ALA A 24 8.84 -14.78 28.87
C ALA A 24 9.61 -16.01 28.37
N GLY A 25 10.94 -15.88 28.22
CA GLY A 25 11.83 -16.94 27.77
C GLY A 25 12.27 -17.94 28.84
N GLY A 26 12.30 -17.52 30.10
CA GLY A 26 12.84 -18.32 31.21
C GLY A 26 14.28 -18.75 30.93
N ALA A 27 14.58 -20.02 31.25
CA ALA A 27 15.91 -20.61 31.03
C ALA A 27 16.28 -20.82 29.55
N ARG A 28 15.34 -20.62 28.61
CA ARG A 28 15.56 -20.85 27.18
C ARG A 28 16.24 -19.67 26.48
N LEU A 29 16.32 -18.52 27.13
CA LEU A 29 17.03 -17.35 26.60
C LEU A 29 18.28 -17.08 27.43
N HIS A 30 19.39 -16.81 26.74
CA HIS A 30 20.61 -16.30 27.35
C HIS A 30 20.79 -14.82 27.04
N LEU A 31 21.07 -13.99 28.05
CA LEU A 31 21.31 -12.55 27.89
C LEU A 31 22.80 -12.24 27.97
N PHE A 32 23.30 -11.55 26.95
CA PHE A 32 24.60 -10.89 26.95
C PHE A 32 24.40 -9.38 27.11
N ASP A 33 24.71 -8.84 28.28
CA ASP A 33 24.66 -7.41 28.56
C ASP A 33 26.04 -6.79 28.31
N CYS A 34 26.16 -6.02 27.22
CA CYS A 34 27.43 -5.38 26.84
C CYS A 34 27.97 -4.41 27.90
N ASP A 35 27.11 -3.70 28.63
CA ASP A 35 27.56 -2.74 29.64
C ASP A 35 28.09 -3.47 30.88
N ALA A 36 27.39 -4.53 31.31
CA ALA A 36 27.81 -5.35 32.44
C ALA A 36 29.11 -6.10 32.17
N GLU A 37 29.28 -6.63 30.94
CA GLU A 37 30.49 -7.34 30.53
C GLU A 37 31.69 -6.39 30.34
N ALA A 38 31.48 -5.21 29.76
CA ALA A 38 32.50 -4.17 29.71
C ALA A 38 32.99 -3.78 31.12
N GLY A 39 32.07 -3.69 32.09
CA GLY A 39 32.42 -3.49 33.50
C GLY A 39 33.29 -4.61 34.07
N ARG A 40 32.96 -5.87 33.80
CA ARG A 40 33.75 -7.03 34.24
C ARG A 40 35.14 -7.07 33.61
N LEU A 41 35.27 -6.71 32.33
CA LEU A 41 36.57 -6.61 31.65
C LEU A 41 37.46 -5.53 32.28
N LEU A 42 36.89 -4.39 32.67
CA LEU A 42 37.59 -3.31 33.39
C LEU A 42 38.05 -3.74 34.78
N ASP A 43 37.30 -4.62 35.44
CA ASP A 43 37.59 -5.10 36.78
C ASP A 43 38.49 -6.36 36.81
N GLY A 44 38.61 -7.07 35.67
CA GLY A 44 39.24 -8.40 35.56
C GLY A 44 40.76 -8.41 35.35
N GLY A 45 41.43 -7.25 35.34
CA GLY A 45 42.89 -7.13 35.22
C GLY A 45 43.46 -7.42 33.82
N THR A 46 42.69 -8.03 32.92
CA THR A 46 43.05 -8.34 31.52
C THR A 46 43.40 -7.08 30.71
N LEU A 47 42.82 -5.94 31.09
CA LEU A 47 43.03 -4.65 30.44
C LEU A 47 44.28 -3.90 30.93
N LYS A 48 45.01 -4.42 31.93
CA LYS A 48 46.13 -3.72 32.56
C LYS A 48 47.24 -3.34 31.58
N ALA A 49 47.71 -4.31 30.80
CA ALA A 49 48.78 -4.11 29.82
C ALA A 49 48.39 -3.15 28.69
N PRO A 50 47.24 -3.35 27.99
CA PRO A 50 46.85 -2.44 26.92
C PRO A 50 46.54 -1.02 27.42
N LEU A 51 45.86 -0.85 28.56
CA LEU A 51 45.59 0.48 29.13
C LEU A 51 46.87 1.20 29.55
N SER A 52 47.78 0.52 30.25
CA SER A 52 49.04 1.12 30.70
C SER A 52 49.94 1.53 29.54
N SER A 53 49.91 0.79 28.43
CA SER A 53 50.71 1.09 27.24
C SER A 53 50.20 2.31 26.46
N VAL A 54 48.89 2.55 26.46
CA VAL A 54 48.24 3.58 25.65
C VAL A 54 47.97 4.86 26.44
N PHE A 55 47.57 4.73 27.71
CA PHE A 55 47.15 5.84 28.57
C PHE A 55 48.09 6.05 29.78
N GLY A 56 49.18 5.28 29.86
CA GLY A 56 50.18 5.37 30.91
C GLY A 56 49.78 4.64 32.21
N PRO A 57 50.71 4.51 33.17
CA PRO A 57 50.52 3.73 34.40
C PRO A 57 49.42 4.28 35.33
N ALA A 58 49.01 5.54 35.16
CA ALA A 58 47.90 6.15 35.91
C ALA A 58 46.52 5.66 35.46
N SER A 59 46.42 4.93 34.34
CA SER A 59 45.17 4.34 33.86
C SER A 59 44.74 3.07 34.61
N VAL A 60 45.58 2.59 35.53
CA VAL A 60 45.33 1.42 36.35
C VAL A 60 45.58 1.72 37.82
N ASP A 61 44.77 1.13 38.69
CA ASP A 61 44.91 1.28 40.14
C ASP A 61 46.06 0.41 40.70
N SER A 62 46.32 0.55 42.01
CA SER A 62 47.37 -0.20 42.71
C SER A 62 47.16 -1.72 42.74
N SER A 63 45.94 -2.20 42.42
CA SER A 63 45.60 -3.62 42.28
C SER A 63 45.73 -4.13 40.84
N GLY A 64 46.03 -3.25 39.89
CA GLY A 64 46.17 -3.56 38.47
C GLY A 64 44.86 -3.60 37.69
N LYS A 65 43.78 -3.02 38.24
CA LYS A 65 42.48 -2.87 37.56
C LYS A 65 42.39 -1.50 36.89
N ALA A 66 41.45 -1.32 35.97
CA ALA A 66 41.27 -0.04 35.29
C ALA A 66 40.76 1.04 36.26
N ASP A 67 41.44 2.19 36.32
CA ASP A 67 40.98 3.33 37.11
C ASP A 67 39.82 4.03 36.37
N ARG A 68 38.59 3.73 36.80
CA ARG A 68 37.36 4.27 36.19
C ARG A 68 37.24 5.79 36.32
N HIS A 69 37.80 6.39 37.37
CA HIS A 69 37.74 7.83 37.56
C HIS A 69 38.66 8.53 36.56
N PHE A 70 39.90 8.07 36.46
CA PHE A 70 40.89 8.56 35.51
C PHE A 70 40.41 8.40 34.06
N LEU A 71 39.95 7.20 33.68
CA LEU A 71 39.46 6.93 32.33
C LEU A 71 38.23 7.77 31.97
N ARG A 72 37.33 8.00 32.93
CA ARG A 72 36.16 8.86 32.71
C ARG A 72 36.60 10.30 32.44
N GLU A 73 37.46 10.89 33.27
CA GLU A 73 37.94 12.25 33.04
C GLU A 73 38.67 12.41 31.69
N LEU A 74 39.43 11.40 31.29
CA LEU A 74 40.17 11.39 30.02
C LEU A 74 39.23 11.34 28.80
N VAL A 75 38.23 10.46 28.82
CA VAL A 75 37.25 10.26 27.75
C VAL A 75 36.30 11.44 27.61
N PHE A 76 35.98 12.13 28.71
CA PHE A 76 35.13 13.32 28.69
C PHE A 76 35.82 14.56 28.08
N ARG A 77 37.16 14.65 28.16
CA ARG A 77 37.92 15.81 27.66
C ARG A 77 38.41 15.66 26.22
N ASN A 78 38.55 14.44 25.71
CA ASN A 78 39.10 14.20 24.38
C ASN A 78 38.35 13.08 23.60
N PRO A 79 37.63 13.41 22.51
CA PRO A 79 36.97 12.44 21.64
C PRO A 79 37.91 11.39 21.01
N GLU A 80 39.20 11.70 20.80
CA GLU A 80 40.17 10.72 20.31
C GLU A 80 40.50 9.69 21.38
N SER A 81 40.69 10.11 22.64
CA SER A 81 40.92 9.19 23.76
C SER A 81 39.73 8.24 23.99
N ARG A 82 38.50 8.71 23.73
CA ARG A 82 37.30 7.87 23.71
C ARG A 82 37.39 6.76 22.66
N ARG A 83 37.70 7.10 21.41
CA ARG A 83 37.83 6.13 20.32
C ARG A 83 38.93 5.11 20.59
N THR A 84 40.05 5.56 21.15
CA THR A 84 41.16 4.68 21.51
C THR A 84 40.79 3.71 22.63
N LEU A 85 40.06 4.16 23.65
CA LEU A 85 39.57 3.28 24.72
C LEU A 85 38.53 2.28 24.20
N GLU A 86 37.58 2.75 23.39
CA GLU A 86 36.59 1.92 22.70
C GLU A 86 37.27 0.86 21.80
N GLY A 87 38.36 1.22 21.11
CA GLY A 87 39.16 0.31 20.29
C GLY A 87 39.90 -0.79 21.06
N ILE A 88 40.14 -0.61 22.36
CA ILE A 88 40.71 -1.65 23.23
C ILE A 88 39.61 -2.56 23.77
N ILE A 89 38.46 -1.99 24.16
CA ILE A 89 37.39 -2.72 24.85
C ILE A 89 36.50 -3.50 23.87
N HIS A 90 36.10 -2.93 22.73
CA HIS A 90 35.15 -3.56 21.81
C HIS A 90 35.60 -4.91 21.24
N PRO A 91 36.88 -5.11 20.82
CA PRO A 91 37.32 -6.43 20.33
C PRO A 91 37.20 -7.52 21.39
N LEU A 92 37.54 -7.22 22.64
CA LEU A 92 37.45 -8.15 23.76
C LEU A 92 35.99 -8.45 24.11
N LEU A 93 35.12 -7.43 24.08
CA LEU A 93 33.69 -7.59 24.28
C LEU A 93 33.05 -8.49 23.21
N HIS A 94 33.46 -8.33 21.95
CA HIS A 94 33.01 -9.17 20.85
C HIS A 94 33.51 -10.61 20.99
N GLN A 95 34.77 -10.81 21.40
CA GLN A 95 35.32 -12.13 21.67
C GLN A 95 34.56 -12.85 22.79
N GLU A 96 34.25 -12.14 23.88
CA GLU A 96 33.49 -12.68 25.01
C GLU A 96 32.04 -13.01 24.62
N CYS A 97 31.39 -12.12 23.85
CA CYS A 97 30.06 -12.38 23.30
C CYS A 97 30.03 -13.65 22.44
N LEU A 98 31.03 -13.83 21.58
CA LEU A 98 31.14 -15.02 20.73
C LEU A 98 31.39 -16.28 21.57
N ALA A 99 32.25 -16.21 22.58
CA ALA A 99 32.53 -17.33 23.48
C ALA A 99 31.27 -17.77 24.24
N GLN A 100 30.52 -16.83 24.82
CA GLN A 100 29.27 -17.13 25.52
C GLN A 100 28.19 -17.63 24.56
N MET A 101 28.11 -17.10 23.35
CA MET A 101 27.17 -17.59 22.32
C MET A 101 27.50 -19.02 21.89
N LEU A 102 28.78 -19.37 21.70
CA LEU A 102 29.19 -20.73 21.38
C LEU A 102 28.92 -21.71 22.53
N ALA A 103 29.14 -21.29 23.78
CA ALA A 103 28.81 -22.08 24.96
C ALA A 103 27.29 -22.30 25.08
N ALA A 104 26.49 -21.26 24.85
CA ALA A 104 25.03 -21.35 24.84
C ALA A 104 24.51 -22.30 23.74
N ARG A 105 25.13 -22.31 22.54
CA ARG A 105 24.79 -23.26 21.46
C ARG A 105 25.01 -24.73 21.81
N GLN A 106 25.92 -25.03 22.75
CA GLN A 106 26.17 -26.39 23.20
C GLN A 106 25.12 -26.85 24.23
N ASN A 107 24.36 -25.93 24.82
CA ASN A 107 23.27 -26.24 25.72
C ASN A 107 21.96 -26.44 24.95
N THR A 108 21.46 -27.67 24.92
CA THR A 108 20.21 -28.03 24.22
C THR A 108 18.95 -27.42 24.84
N GLU A 109 19.05 -26.80 26.02
CA GLU A 109 17.94 -26.11 26.68
C GLU A 109 17.85 -24.61 26.31
N VAL A 110 18.81 -24.06 25.56
CA VAL A 110 18.84 -22.64 25.16
C VAL A 110 18.43 -22.47 23.69
N ASP A 111 17.25 -21.90 23.48
CA ASP A 111 16.66 -21.67 22.17
C ASP A 111 17.05 -20.32 21.56
N GLY A 112 17.45 -19.34 22.39
CA GLY A 112 17.73 -17.98 21.94
C GLY A 112 18.82 -17.25 22.71
N PHE A 113 19.52 -16.35 22.01
CA PHE A 113 20.58 -15.50 22.55
C PHE A 113 20.23 -14.03 22.33
N VAL A 114 20.12 -13.26 23.40
CA VAL A 114 19.74 -11.84 23.39
C VAL A 114 20.96 -11.00 23.72
N ILE A 115 21.27 -10.01 22.88
CA ILE A 115 22.44 -9.14 23.06
C ILE A 115 21.94 -7.71 23.32
N ASP A 116 22.23 -7.16 24.49
CA ASP A 116 21.91 -5.78 24.82
C ASP A 116 23.02 -4.82 24.37
N VAL A 117 22.74 -4.01 23.34
CA VAL A 117 23.71 -3.04 22.79
C VAL A 117 23.10 -1.62 22.78
N PRO A 118 23.40 -0.74 23.75
CA PRO A 118 22.77 0.58 23.90
C PRO A 118 22.95 1.55 22.72
N LEU A 119 24.01 1.40 21.92
CA LEU A 119 24.38 2.29 20.81
C LEU A 119 24.68 1.50 19.52
N PHE A 120 23.88 0.46 19.26
CA PHE A 120 24.14 -0.46 18.16
C PHE A 120 24.30 0.26 16.81
N PHE A 121 23.36 1.14 16.45
CA PHE A 121 23.36 1.85 15.17
C PHE A 121 24.38 2.98 15.06
N GLU A 122 24.91 3.45 16.18
CA GLU A 122 25.98 4.43 16.25
C GLU A 122 27.37 3.79 16.15
N THR A 123 27.45 2.47 16.38
CA THR A 123 28.67 1.68 16.24
C THR A 123 28.62 0.87 14.95
N SER A 124 29.76 0.57 14.35
CA SER A 124 29.84 -0.37 13.20
C SER A 124 29.86 -1.84 13.65
N ALA A 125 29.41 -2.13 14.87
CA ALA A 125 29.52 -3.44 15.49
C ALA A 125 28.53 -4.45 14.84
N ARG A 126 28.98 -5.69 14.66
CA ARG A 126 28.20 -6.82 14.13
C ARG A 126 28.42 -7.98 15.09
N TYR A 127 27.37 -8.70 15.48
CA TYR A 127 27.45 -9.81 16.45
C TYR A 127 26.84 -11.10 15.90
N CYS A 128 26.88 -11.30 14.58
CA CYS A 128 26.26 -12.45 13.90
C CYS A 128 24.78 -12.64 14.31
N GLN A 129 24.04 -11.55 14.38
CA GLN A 129 22.64 -11.53 14.78
C GLN A 129 21.70 -11.92 13.64
N ASP A 130 20.58 -12.56 13.98
CA ASP A 130 19.52 -12.90 13.03
C ASP A 130 18.49 -11.76 12.89
N ALA A 131 18.30 -10.95 13.94
CA ALA A 131 17.44 -9.78 13.92
C ALA A 131 17.85 -8.69 14.91
N VAL A 132 17.37 -7.47 14.69
CA VAL A 132 17.55 -6.29 15.54
C VAL A 132 16.19 -5.76 16.00
N CYS A 133 16.02 -5.66 17.33
CA CYS A 133 14.85 -5.09 17.99
C CYS A 133 15.18 -3.71 18.58
N VAL A 134 14.38 -2.70 18.22
CA VAL A 134 14.49 -1.34 18.76
C VAL A 134 13.36 -1.06 19.75
N VAL A 135 13.73 -0.70 20.98
CA VAL A 135 12.78 -0.14 21.95
C VAL A 135 12.69 1.38 21.73
N ALA A 136 11.52 1.85 21.33
CA ALA A 136 11.28 3.22 20.89
C ALA A 136 10.24 3.94 21.77
N VAL A 137 10.50 5.23 21.99
CA VAL A 137 9.55 6.21 22.55
C VAL A 137 9.76 7.54 21.83
N SER A 138 8.79 8.46 21.89
CA SER A 138 8.93 9.79 21.34
C SER A 138 9.99 10.60 22.06
N ARG A 139 10.57 11.57 21.35
CA ARG A 139 11.58 12.47 21.92
C ARG A 139 11.06 13.24 23.14
N GLY A 140 9.78 13.60 23.17
CA GLY A 140 9.13 14.23 24.32
C GLY A 140 9.16 13.32 25.55
N THR A 141 8.77 12.07 25.40
CA THR A 141 8.81 11.06 26.47
C THR A 141 10.24 10.79 26.96
N GLN A 142 11.25 10.76 26.07
CA GLN A 142 12.64 10.62 26.48
C GLN A 142 13.08 11.78 27.39
N LYS A 143 12.77 13.02 27.00
CA LYS A 143 13.09 14.22 27.81
C LYS A 143 12.44 14.16 29.19
N THR A 144 11.14 13.87 29.24
CA THR A 144 10.39 13.77 30.51
C THR A 144 10.98 12.70 31.43
N ARG A 145 11.28 11.51 30.89
CA ARG A 145 11.88 10.42 31.68
C ARG A 145 13.31 10.74 32.14
N LEU A 146 14.11 11.44 31.34
CA LEU A 146 15.45 11.87 31.71
C LEU A 146 15.45 12.95 32.81
N ALA A 147 14.52 13.91 32.72
CA ALA A 147 14.35 14.95 33.72
C ALA A 147 14.00 14.35 35.10
N ILE A 148 13.11 13.36 35.13
CA ILE A 148 12.71 12.66 36.36
C ILE A 148 13.84 11.78 36.91
N ARG A 149 14.63 11.14 36.05
CA ARG A 149 15.55 10.07 36.46
C ARG A 149 16.79 10.57 37.21
N ASN A 150 17.21 11.83 37.08
CA ASN A 150 18.47 12.32 37.70
C ASN A 150 18.66 13.85 37.76
N GLY A 151 17.62 14.68 37.64
CA GLY A 151 17.75 16.14 37.80
C GLY A 151 18.69 16.81 36.77
N PHE A 152 18.86 16.19 35.60
CA PHE A 152 19.66 16.75 34.52
C PHE A 152 19.07 18.09 34.05
N ARG A 153 19.93 19.09 33.87
CA ARG A 153 19.55 20.35 33.24
C ARG A 153 19.17 20.12 31.76
N GLU A 154 18.26 20.94 31.25
CA GLU A 154 17.66 20.78 29.92
C GLU A 154 18.70 20.85 28.77
N ASP A 155 19.72 21.69 28.92
CA ASP A 155 20.87 21.80 28.01
C ASP A 155 21.68 20.49 27.91
N MET A 156 21.88 19.82 29.04
CA MET A 156 22.58 18.53 29.10
C MET A 156 21.74 17.39 28.50
N ILE A 157 20.41 17.41 28.70
CA ILE A 157 19.50 16.41 28.12
C ILE A 157 19.53 16.50 26.58
N GLU A 158 19.50 17.71 26.02
CA GLU A 158 19.59 17.90 24.56
C GLU A 158 20.95 17.46 24.00
N ALA A 159 22.05 17.74 24.69
CA ALA A 159 23.37 17.28 24.27
C ALA A 159 23.47 15.74 24.22
N ILE A 160 22.88 15.06 25.21
CA ILE A 160 22.84 13.58 25.26
C ILE A 160 21.98 13.02 24.13
N LEU A 161 20.80 13.61 23.87
CA LEU A 161 19.90 13.16 22.81
C LEU A 161 20.48 13.44 21.41
N ALA A 162 21.20 14.55 21.23
CA ALA A 162 21.85 14.91 19.97
C ALA A 162 23.07 14.03 19.65
N ALA A 163 23.71 13.45 20.66
CA ALA A 163 24.80 12.48 20.49
C ALA A 163 24.32 11.09 20.06
N GLN A 164 23.00 10.85 20.04
CA GLN A 164 22.39 9.60 19.58
C GLN A 164 21.75 9.78 18.22
N ARG A 165 21.75 8.71 17.42
CA ARG A 165 21.02 8.70 16.15
C ARG A 165 19.51 8.87 16.43
N PRO A 166 18.78 9.68 15.64
CA PRO A 166 17.35 9.88 15.85
C PRO A 166 16.58 8.56 15.93
N ILE A 167 15.65 8.45 16.90
CA ILE A 167 14.94 7.18 17.16
C ILE A 167 14.18 6.66 15.93
N MET A 168 13.63 7.54 15.11
CA MET A 168 12.92 7.18 13.87
C MET A 168 13.84 6.57 12.81
N GLU A 169 15.12 6.97 12.77
CA GLU A 169 16.09 6.34 11.88
C GLU A 169 16.50 4.95 12.38
N LYS A 170 16.55 4.74 13.70
CA LYS A 170 16.78 3.42 14.29
C LYS A 170 15.59 2.49 14.00
N VAL A 171 14.37 2.99 14.15
CA VAL A 171 13.12 2.27 13.84
C VAL A 171 13.08 1.84 12.37
N ALA A 172 13.50 2.70 11.45
CA ALA A 172 13.52 2.38 10.01
C ALA A 172 14.54 1.29 9.64
N ALA A 173 15.54 1.04 10.49
CA ALA A 173 16.60 0.06 10.27
C ALA A 173 16.47 -1.19 11.16
N ALA A 174 15.36 -1.34 11.89
CA ALA A 174 15.09 -2.45 12.80
C ALA A 174 14.17 -3.49 12.17
N ASP A 175 14.39 -4.76 12.51
CA ASP A 175 13.50 -5.87 12.12
C ASP A 175 12.27 -5.91 13.02
N PHE A 176 12.43 -5.55 14.30
CA PHE A 176 11.37 -5.47 15.28
C PHE A 176 11.37 -4.14 16.01
N VAL A 177 10.18 -3.63 16.34
CA VAL A 177 10.02 -2.36 17.06
C VAL A 177 9.08 -2.56 18.24
N ILE A 178 9.53 -2.14 19.41
CA ILE A 178 8.76 -2.17 20.65
C ILE A 178 8.47 -0.74 21.09
N TRP A 179 7.22 -0.31 20.97
CA TRP A 179 6.81 1.03 21.37
C TRP A 179 6.48 1.07 22.86
N ASN A 180 7.25 1.84 23.62
CA ASN A 180 7.11 1.95 25.09
C ASN A 180 6.52 3.30 25.52
N GLU A 181 5.52 3.78 24.78
CA GLU A 181 4.76 5.01 25.09
C GLU A 181 3.40 4.74 25.72
N GLY A 182 2.96 3.48 25.75
CA GLY A 182 1.68 3.07 26.32
C GLY A 182 1.79 2.56 27.77
N PRO A 183 0.67 2.05 28.33
CA PRO A 183 0.64 1.47 29.67
C PRO A 183 1.56 0.23 29.76
N PRO A 184 2.05 -0.13 30.96
CA PRO A 184 2.98 -1.25 31.16
C PRO A 184 2.51 -2.59 30.57
N ASP A 185 1.20 -2.83 30.50
CA ASP A 185 0.62 -4.05 29.93
C ASP A 185 0.81 -4.14 28.40
N LEU A 186 0.85 -2.99 27.70
CA LEU A 186 1.16 -2.94 26.27
C LEU A 186 2.58 -3.42 26.01
N LEU A 187 3.52 -3.04 26.88
CA LEU A 187 4.90 -3.51 26.78
C LEU A 187 4.98 -5.02 27.00
N ARG A 188 4.25 -5.57 27.99
CA ARG A 188 4.19 -7.02 28.24
C ARG A 188 3.64 -7.77 27.03
N GLN A 189 2.53 -7.31 26.45
CA GLN A 189 1.91 -7.93 25.27
C GLN A 189 2.83 -7.90 24.04
N GLN A 190 3.47 -6.76 23.75
CA GLN A 190 4.44 -6.65 22.65
C GLN A 190 5.63 -7.58 22.87
N THR A 191 6.13 -7.67 24.11
CA THR A 191 7.23 -8.57 24.46
C THR A 191 6.86 -10.04 24.24
N GLN A 192 5.66 -10.44 24.67
CA GLN A 192 5.21 -11.83 24.54
C GLN A 192 4.98 -12.21 23.07
N ARG A 193 4.44 -11.30 22.25
CA ARG A 193 4.31 -11.50 20.80
C ARG A 193 5.67 -11.66 20.13
N LEU A 194 6.63 -10.81 20.45
CA LEU A 194 7.99 -10.94 19.92
C LEU A 194 8.61 -12.29 20.30
N TYR A 195 8.48 -12.69 21.57
CA TYR A 195 9.01 -13.97 22.04
C TYR A 195 8.41 -15.15 21.28
N GLN A 196 7.09 -15.19 21.15
CA GLN A 196 6.39 -16.25 20.41
C GLN A 196 6.77 -16.27 18.93
N HIS A 197 6.77 -15.09 18.29
CA HIS A 197 7.02 -14.98 16.86
C HIS A 197 8.48 -15.28 16.49
N PHE A 198 9.43 -14.75 17.26
CA PHE A 198 10.84 -14.87 16.92
C PHE A 198 11.45 -16.15 17.49
N PHE A 199 11.22 -16.50 18.75
CA PHE A 199 11.93 -17.61 19.40
C PHE A 199 11.17 -18.95 19.40
N MET A 200 9.84 -18.98 19.24
CA MET A 200 9.05 -20.22 19.35
C MET A 200 8.55 -20.81 18.01
N THR A 201 8.83 -20.18 16.88
CA THR A 201 8.49 -20.70 15.55
C THR A 201 9.63 -21.56 14.99
N GLU A 202 9.35 -22.84 14.71
CA GLU A 202 10.19 -23.71 13.87
C GLU A 202 9.99 -23.32 12.39
N GLU A 203 11.07 -23.32 11.61
CA GLU A 203 11.07 -22.91 10.19
C GLU A 203 10.12 -23.76 9.35
N LEU A 204 8.97 -23.20 9.03
CA LEU A 204 8.28 -23.37 7.75
C LEU A 204 7.89 -21.96 7.28
N ASP A 205 8.49 -21.56 6.17
CA ASP A 205 8.25 -20.38 5.34
C ASP A 205 7.41 -19.21 5.90
N ASN A 206 8.13 -18.09 6.07
CA ASN A 206 7.71 -16.68 6.06
C ASN A 206 6.21 -16.38 5.85
N THR A 207 5.54 -15.87 6.90
CA THR A 207 4.80 -14.59 6.90
C THR A 207 4.28 -14.24 8.32
N PRO A 208 4.10 -12.95 8.68
CA PRO A 208 3.73 -12.52 10.03
C PRO A 208 2.22 -12.29 10.23
N SER A 209 1.72 -12.51 11.46
CA SER A 209 0.37 -12.15 11.92
C SER A 209 0.35 -11.91 13.44
N PRO A 210 -0.70 -11.32 14.05
CA PRO A 210 -0.95 -9.88 14.07
C PRO A 210 -1.04 -9.30 15.49
N ALA A 211 -0.89 -7.98 15.61
CA ALA A 211 -0.98 -7.24 16.85
C ALA A 211 -2.40 -6.68 17.08
N GLY A 212 -3.01 -7.05 18.22
CA GLY A 212 -4.18 -6.40 18.82
C GLY A 212 -3.85 -5.23 19.77
N ASP A 213 -4.87 -4.40 19.98
CA ASP A 213 -4.96 -3.04 20.55
C ASP A 213 -4.81 -2.91 22.09
N ILE A 214 -4.35 -1.72 22.54
CA ILE A 214 -4.68 -1.07 23.85
C ILE A 214 -4.72 0.49 23.61
N PRO A 215 -5.31 1.36 24.47
CA PRO A 215 -6.30 2.38 24.10
C PRO A 215 -5.79 3.84 24.20
N GLN A 216 -6.49 4.78 23.55
CA GLN A 216 -6.20 6.22 23.60
C GLN A 216 -6.99 6.93 24.71
N GLU A 217 -6.28 7.73 25.53
CA GLU A 217 -6.83 8.88 26.25
C GLU A 217 -6.26 10.19 25.68
N THR A 218 -7.07 11.24 25.86
CA THR A 218 -7.16 12.54 25.20
C THR A 218 -5.99 13.51 25.37
N LEU A 219 -5.70 14.31 24.33
CA LEU A 219 -4.95 15.59 24.43
C LEU A 219 -5.65 16.71 23.62
N PRO A 220 -5.45 17.99 23.99
CA PRO A 220 -6.41 19.08 23.75
C PRO A 220 -6.15 19.94 22.49
N LYS A 221 -7.16 20.73 22.12
CA LYS A 221 -7.25 21.63 20.95
C LYS A 221 -6.15 22.72 20.92
N PRO A 222 -5.66 23.14 19.73
CA PRO A 222 -4.86 24.35 19.57
C PRO A 222 -5.73 25.61 19.42
N LEU A 223 -5.27 26.72 20.01
CA LEU A 223 -5.75 28.11 19.81
C LEU A 223 -4.85 28.84 18.78
N PRO A 224 -5.27 30.01 18.24
CA PRO A 224 -5.12 30.35 16.82
C PRO A 224 -3.84 31.12 16.46
N ALA A 225 -3.62 31.23 15.15
CA ALA A 225 -2.52 31.93 14.50
C ALA A 225 -2.56 33.46 14.68
N PRO A 226 -1.43 34.18 14.61
CA PRO A 226 -1.41 35.64 14.53
C PRO A 226 -1.63 36.14 13.10
N GLU A 227 -2.39 37.23 13.02
CA GLU A 227 -2.83 37.97 11.84
C GLU A 227 -1.73 38.77 11.11
N GLU A 228 -2.11 39.12 9.89
CA GLU A 228 -1.47 39.97 8.88
C GLU A 228 -1.10 41.38 9.37
N THR A 229 -0.06 41.96 8.76
CA THR A 229 -0.06 43.39 8.45
C THR A 229 0.47 43.60 7.04
N ALA A 230 -0.35 44.28 6.25
CA ALA A 230 -0.07 44.73 4.89
C ALA A 230 0.60 46.12 4.91
N GLY A 231 1.40 46.41 3.88
CA GLY A 231 1.73 47.78 3.52
C GLY A 231 2.99 47.94 2.65
N GLU A 232 2.76 48.34 1.40
CA GLU A 232 3.59 49.22 0.55
C GLU A 232 4.45 48.59 -0.58
N GLN A 233 4.03 48.94 -1.80
CA GLN A 233 4.77 49.10 -3.05
C GLN A 233 4.41 50.51 -3.58
N PRO A 234 5.07 51.11 -4.60
CA PRO A 234 6.19 50.63 -5.43
C PRO A 234 7.33 51.66 -5.64
N ALA A 235 8.49 51.23 -6.16
CA ALA A 235 9.39 52.14 -6.88
C ALA A 235 10.23 51.42 -7.96
N ALA A 236 9.98 51.84 -9.20
CA ALA A 236 10.82 51.98 -10.39
C ALA A 236 12.14 51.20 -10.60
N ALA A 237 12.28 50.78 -11.87
CA ALA A 237 13.46 50.22 -12.52
C ALA A 237 14.70 51.14 -12.51
N PRO A 238 15.85 50.59 -12.94
CA PRO A 238 16.49 51.18 -14.12
C PRO A 238 16.83 50.15 -15.20
N GLU A 239 16.58 50.55 -16.43
CA GLU A 239 17.25 50.04 -17.64
C GLU A 239 18.75 50.37 -17.57
N GLU A 240 19.62 49.47 -18.04
CA GLU A 240 20.65 49.85 -19.02
C GLU A 240 21.40 48.63 -19.64
N ASN A 241 21.40 48.69 -20.97
CA ASN A 241 22.44 48.32 -21.95
C ASN A 241 22.84 46.88 -22.28
N SER A 242 22.39 46.54 -23.49
CA SER A 242 23.03 45.78 -24.57
C SER A 242 24.54 45.55 -24.51
N GLY A 243 24.90 44.28 -24.67
CA GLY A 243 26.20 43.84 -25.18
C GLY A 243 26.01 42.58 -26.03
N ASN A 244 26.21 42.71 -27.34
CA ASN A 244 26.24 41.62 -28.32
C ASN A 244 27.16 40.49 -27.86
N ALA A 245 26.60 39.30 -27.63
CA ALA A 245 27.34 38.05 -27.65
C ALA A 245 26.91 37.26 -28.89
N VAL A 246 27.89 37.05 -29.76
CA VAL A 246 27.80 36.30 -31.01
C VAL A 246 27.18 34.93 -30.74
N ARG A 247 26.10 34.61 -31.45
CA ARG A 247 25.55 33.26 -31.51
C ARG A 247 26.54 32.39 -32.28
N GLU A 248 27.31 31.59 -31.56
CA GLU A 248 27.91 30.40 -32.14
C GLU A 248 26.75 29.48 -32.52
N GLU A 249 26.61 29.25 -33.82
CA GLU A 249 25.71 28.24 -34.37
C GLU A 249 26.19 26.88 -33.85
N GLU A 250 25.53 26.37 -32.80
CA GLU A 250 25.64 24.98 -32.39
C GLU A 250 25.26 24.11 -33.60
N GLU A 251 26.26 23.40 -34.12
CA GLU A 251 26.09 22.32 -35.08
C GLU A 251 24.92 21.44 -34.66
N ALA A 252 23.94 21.30 -35.56
CA ALA A 252 22.76 20.47 -35.34
C ALA A 252 23.21 19.03 -35.03
N ALA A 253 23.08 18.67 -33.75
CA ALA A 253 23.29 17.31 -33.26
C ALA A 253 22.44 16.32 -34.09
N PRO A 254 22.94 15.09 -34.33
CA PRO A 254 22.26 14.12 -35.18
C PRO A 254 20.85 13.85 -34.64
N VAL A 255 19.88 13.66 -35.55
CA VAL A 255 18.45 13.50 -35.22
C VAL A 255 18.28 12.49 -34.08
N LEU A 256 17.96 13.02 -32.91
CA LEU A 256 17.77 12.28 -31.67
C LEU A 256 16.41 11.56 -31.75
N GLU A 257 16.44 10.24 -31.82
CA GLU A 257 15.22 9.42 -31.86
C GLU A 257 14.38 9.64 -30.60
N GLN A 258 13.05 9.77 -30.77
CA GLN A 258 12.11 9.82 -29.65
C GLN A 258 11.86 8.39 -29.15
N ILE A 259 12.09 8.14 -27.87
CA ILE A 259 11.98 6.81 -27.25
C ILE A 259 10.90 6.84 -26.17
N ASP A 260 9.98 5.88 -26.22
CA ASP A 260 8.92 5.73 -25.22
C ASP A 260 9.30 4.66 -24.18
N ILE A 261 9.33 5.04 -22.89
CA ILE A 261 9.58 4.12 -21.78
C ILE A 261 8.51 3.02 -21.71
N ASN A 262 7.26 3.30 -22.07
CA ASN A 262 6.20 2.29 -22.07
C ASN A 262 6.48 1.18 -23.09
N GLU A 263 7.13 1.48 -24.22
CA GLU A 263 7.56 0.46 -25.18
C GLU A 263 8.73 -0.37 -24.64
N LEU A 264 9.68 0.24 -23.92
CA LEU A 264 10.73 -0.51 -23.21
C LEU A 264 10.14 -1.46 -22.17
N ARG A 265 9.11 -1.02 -21.41
CA ARG A 265 8.44 -1.87 -20.41
C ARG A 265 7.77 -3.10 -21.02
N LYS A 266 7.31 -3.04 -22.27
CA LYS A 266 6.69 -4.18 -22.98
C LYS A 266 7.70 -5.21 -23.46
N ARG A 267 8.96 -4.82 -23.72
CA ARG A 267 9.99 -5.73 -24.23
C ARG A 267 10.30 -6.87 -23.23
N PRO A 268 10.66 -8.07 -23.70
CA PRO A 268 11.21 -9.13 -22.87
C PRO A 268 12.44 -8.68 -22.06
N LEU A 269 12.72 -9.35 -20.94
CA LEU A 269 13.88 -9.02 -20.10
C LEU A 269 15.20 -9.19 -20.87
N ASN A 270 15.30 -10.23 -21.70
CA ASN A 270 16.51 -10.53 -22.48
C ASN A 270 16.84 -9.38 -23.45
N ASP A 271 15.85 -8.89 -24.21
CA ASP A 271 16.02 -7.75 -25.12
C ASP A 271 16.52 -6.49 -24.38
N LEU A 272 16.01 -6.25 -23.16
CA LEU A 272 16.47 -5.12 -22.35
C LEU A 272 17.91 -5.31 -21.86
N GLN A 273 18.31 -6.55 -21.57
CA GLN A 273 19.68 -6.88 -21.19
C GLN A 273 20.63 -6.70 -22.36
N GLU A 274 20.26 -7.16 -23.56
CA GLU A 274 20.99 -6.93 -24.81
C GLU A 274 21.14 -5.44 -25.10
N MET A 275 20.07 -4.65 -24.93
CA MET A 275 20.14 -3.19 -25.08
C MET A 275 21.05 -2.51 -24.04
N ALA A 276 21.28 -3.15 -22.90
CA ALA A 276 22.19 -2.67 -21.87
C ALA A 276 23.65 -3.06 -22.15
N GLU A 277 23.91 -4.02 -23.04
CA GLU A 277 25.26 -4.40 -23.44
C GLU A 277 25.97 -3.22 -24.12
N GLY A 278 27.22 -2.96 -23.73
CA GLY A 278 27.99 -1.81 -24.22
C GLY A 278 27.59 -0.46 -23.65
N LEU A 279 26.59 -0.38 -22.75
CA LEU A 279 26.31 0.82 -21.95
C LEU A 279 27.03 0.76 -20.59
N PRO A 280 27.34 1.91 -19.98
CA PRO A 280 27.99 1.97 -18.66
C PRO A 280 27.01 1.67 -17.51
N ILE A 281 26.30 0.53 -17.58
CA ILE A 281 25.35 0.04 -16.58
C ILE A 281 26.03 -1.06 -15.77
N ARG A 282 26.24 -0.81 -14.47
CA ARG A 282 26.89 -1.79 -13.60
C ARG A 282 25.95 -2.96 -13.31
N ASN A 283 26.46 -4.18 -13.45
CA ASN A 283 25.76 -5.43 -13.14
C ASN A 283 24.37 -5.53 -13.79
N ALA A 284 24.23 -5.17 -15.08
CA ALA A 284 22.94 -5.18 -15.79
C ALA A 284 22.20 -6.53 -15.69
N ALA A 285 22.94 -7.65 -15.71
CA ALA A 285 22.37 -9.00 -15.59
C ALA A 285 21.69 -9.29 -14.24
N SER A 286 22.06 -8.61 -13.14
CA SER A 286 21.44 -8.80 -11.82
C SER A 286 20.29 -7.83 -11.54
N LEU A 287 20.03 -6.88 -12.43
CA LEU A 287 18.96 -5.89 -12.24
C LEU A 287 17.59 -6.50 -12.56
N THR A 288 16.60 -6.13 -11.77
CA THR A 288 15.19 -6.40 -12.10
C THR A 288 14.80 -5.64 -13.38
N LYS A 289 13.75 -6.10 -14.07
CA LYS A 289 13.23 -5.44 -15.29
C LYS A 289 13.01 -3.93 -15.08
N SER A 290 12.37 -3.53 -13.98
CA SER A 290 12.13 -2.11 -13.66
C SER A 290 13.42 -1.31 -13.43
N GLN A 291 14.42 -1.89 -12.75
CA GLN A 291 15.72 -1.23 -12.56
C GLN A 291 16.47 -1.08 -13.88
N LEU A 292 16.36 -2.08 -14.76
CA LEU A 292 16.98 -2.04 -16.08
C LEU A 292 16.32 -0.98 -16.97
N VAL A 293 14.99 -0.88 -16.98
CA VAL A 293 14.26 0.21 -17.66
C VAL A 293 14.68 1.58 -17.13
N PHE A 294 14.83 1.73 -15.82
CA PHE A 294 15.33 2.97 -15.20
C PHE A 294 16.75 3.32 -15.70
N GLU A 295 17.70 2.38 -15.64
CA GLU A 295 19.08 2.63 -16.08
C GLU A 295 19.16 2.89 -17.58
N LEU A 296 18.43 2.15 -18.41
CA LEU A 296 18.33 2.40 -19.85
C LEU A 296 17.78 3.80 -20.14
N GLY A 297 16.66 4.19 -19.51
CA GLY A 297 16.09 5.53 -19.65
C GLY A 297 17.09 6.64 -19.28
N LYS A 298 17.86 6.44 -18.21
CA LYS A 298 18.92 7.35 -17.79
C LYS A 298 20.05 7.44 -18.83
N GLN A 299 20.51 6.32 -19.39
CA GLN A 299 21.56 6.32 -20.41
C GLN A 299 21.09 6.96 -21.73
N LEU A 300 19.85 6.70 -22.14
CA LEU A 300 19.25 7.32 -23.33
C LEU A 300 19.17 8.84 -23.18
N LEU A 301 18.72 9.33 -22.02
CA LEU A 301 18.73 10.76 -21.70
C LEU A 301 20.14 11.34 -21.71
N ALA A 302 21.14 10.62 -21.16
CA ALA A 302 22.53 11.09 -21.14
C ALA A 302 23.11 11.25 -22.55
N LYS A 303 22.78 10.34 -23.46
CA LYS A 303 23.13 10.38 -24.90
C LYS A 303 22.37 11.45 -25.70
N GLY A 304 21.38 12.11 -25.09
CA GLY A 304 20.63 13.20 -25.70
C GLY A 304 19.29 12.80 -26.30
N HIS A 305 18.89 11.52 -26.27
CA HIS A 305 17.60 11.10 -26.84
C HIS A 305 16.41 11.82 -26.19
N GLU A 306 15.37 12.09 -26.98
CA GLU A 306 14.11 12.56 -26.45
C GLU A 306 13.35 11.38 -25.84
N VAL A 307 13.30 11.31 -24.51
CA VAL A 307 12.60 10.20 -23.83
C VAL A 307 11.24 10.68 -23.34
N VAL A 308 10.19 9.94 -23.68
CA VAL A 308 8.81 10.20 -23.27
C VAL A 308 8.23 9.02 -22.52
N VAL A 309 7.18 9.27 -21.74
CA VAL A 309 6.50 8.24 -20.95
C VAL A 309 5.09 8.69 -20.58
N SER A 310 4.16 7.75 -20.61
CA SER A 310 2.81 7.91 -20.08
C SER A 310 2.63 7.12 -18.78
N GLY A 311 1.92 7.72 -17.83
CA GLY A 311 1.53 7.06 -16.58
C GLY A 311 0.36 7.76 -15.90
N VAL A 312 -0.17 7.12 -14.86
CA VAL A 312 -1.29 7.65 -14.07
C VAL A 312 -0.73 8.39 -12.85
N MET A 313 -1.18 9.63 -12.64
CA MET A 313 -0.72 10.48 -11.55
C MET A 313 -1.23 9.97 -10.19
N GLU A 314 -0.29 9.70 -9.28
CA GLU A 314 -0.54 9.48 -7.85
C GLU A 314 0.12 10.59 -7.03
N GLN A 315 -0.63 11.23 -6.13
CA GLN A 315 -0.06 12.23 -5.23
C GLN A 315 0.80 11.56 -4.17
N ALA A 316 2.08 11.96 -4.06
CA ALA A 316 2.97 11.43 -3.04
C ALA A 316 3.02 12.33 -1.79
N LYS A 317 3.24 13.64 -1.98
CA LYS A 317 3.20 14.71 -0.96
C LYS A 317 2.74 16.02 -1.61
N ASP A 318 2.36 17.03 -0.83
CA ASP A 318 1.69 18.25 -1.33
C ASP A 318 2.32 18.94 -2.55
N ASN A 319 3.64 18.82 -2.76
CA ASN A 319 4.36 19.55 -3.82
C ASN A 319 4.87 18.68 -4.99
N TYR A 320 4.61 17.36 -5.00
CA TYR A 320 4.98 16.51 -6.13
C TYR A 320 4.12 15.24 -6.23
N ALA A 321 4.07 14.68 -7.42
CA ALA A 321 3.38 13.43 -7.71
C ALA A 321 4.33 12.43 -8.39
N MET A 322 3.90 11.18 -8.44
CA MET A 322 4.54 10.11 -9.18
C MET A 322 3.61 9.67 -10.30
N LEU A 323 4.14 9.46 -11.51
CA LEU A 323 3.40 8.77 -12.56
C LEU A 323 3.65 7.27 -12.41
N ARG A 324 2.58 6.53 -12.11
CA ARG A 324 2.59 5.09 -11.91
C ARG A 324 2.25 4.37 -13.21
N ASP A 325 2.82 3.18 -13.36
CA ASP A 325 2.46 2.29 -14.45
C ASP A 325 1.15 1.54 -14.12
N PRO A 326 0.06 1.74 -14.89
CA PRO A 326 -1.19 1.00 -14.69
C PRO A 326 -1.02 -0.50 -14.87
N VAL A 327 -0.09 -0.96 -15.73
CA VAL A 327 0.15 -2.39 -16.00
C VAL A 327 0.65 -3.11 -14.74
N LYS A 328 1.36 -2.41 -13.86
CA LYS A 328 1.84 -2.96 -12.58
C LYS A 328 0.83 -2.79 -11.44
N SER A 329 -0.44 -2.59 -11.76
CA SER A 329 -1.50 -2.28 -10.77
C SER A 329 -1.14 -1.09 -9.86
N PHE A 330 -0.43 -0.10 -10.41
CA PHE A 330 0.10 1.06 -9.69
C PHE A 330 1.08 0.75 -8.54
N ARG A 331 1.68 -0.44 -8.54
CA ARG A 331 2.73 -0.79 -7.58
C ARG A 331 3.91 0.17 -7.75
N THR A 332 4.45 0.65 -6.63
CA THR A 332 5.66 1.49 -6.67
C THR A 332 6.82 0.73 -7.29
N SER A 333 7.51 1.38 -8.23
CA SER A 333 8.58 0.77 -9.01
C SER A 333 9.74 1.75 -9.24
N PRO A 334 10.99 1.26 -9.40
CA PRO A 334 12.15 2.11 -9.68
C PRO A 334 12.04 2.98 -10.95
N ASP A 335 11.26 2.52 -11.93
CA ASP A 335 11.00 3.21 -13.20
C ASP A 335 9.78 4.14 -13.15
N ASP A 336 9.26 4.47 -11.97
CA ASP A 336 8.23 5.49 -11.80
C ASP A 336 8.80 6.90 -12.04
N ILE A 337 7.94 7.81 -12.49
CA ILE A 337 8.35 9.13 -12.97
C ILE A 337 7.98 10.19 -11.95
N TYR A 338 8.97 10.97 -11.53
CA TYR A 338 8.77 12.14 -10.69
C TYR A 338 8.14 13.28 -11.49
N LEU A 339 7.02 13.81 -11.00
CA LEU A 339 6.31 14.96 -11.54
C LEU A 339 6.34 16.11 -10.53
N GLY A 340 7.08 17.17 -10.85
CA GLY A 340 7.23 18.34 -9.98
C GLY A 340 5.99 19.24 -9.93
N GLY A 341 5.77 19.91 -8.80
CA GLY A 341 4.64 20.82 -8.60
C GLY A 341 4.55 21.98 -9.60
N ASN A 342 5.67 22.36 -10.22
CA ASN A 342 5.72 23.37 -11.29
C ASN A 342 5.00 22.90 -12.58
N LEU A 343 4.88 21.59 -12.80
CA LEU A 343 4.12 21.02 -13.92
C LEU A 343 2.66 20.74 -13.55
N ILE A 344 2.39 20.44 -12.26
CA ILE A 344 1.06 20.12 -11.74
C ILE A 344 0.17 21.37 -11.69
N LYS A 345 0.67 22.45 -11.09
CA LYS A 345 -0.15 23.65 -10.79
C LYS A 345 -0.71 24.35 -12.03
N PRO A 346 0.07 24.63 -13.11
CA PRO A 346 -0.44 25.39 -14.25
C PRO A 346 -1.54 24.68 -15.02
N LEU A 347 -1.48 23.35 -15.08
CA LEU A 347 -2.48 22.52 -15.76
C LEU A 347 -3.56 22.00 -14.80
N HIS A 348 -3.54 22.37 -13.52
CA HIS A 348 -4.47 21.87 -12.50
C HIS A 348 -4.61 20.34 -12.52
N LEU A 349 -3.47 19.64 -12.61
CA LEU A 349 -3.45 18.18 -12.70
C LEU A 349 -3.94 17.54 -11.39
N ARG A 350 -4.69 16.45 -11.52
CA ARG A 350 -5.35 15.72 -10.42
C ARG A 350 -4.97 14.24 -10.43
N VAL A 351 -5.08 13.62 -9.26
CA VAL A 351 -4.88 12.17 -9.08
C VAL A 351 -5.79 11.37 -10.02
N GLY A 352 -5.28 10.26 -10.53
CA GLY A 352 -5.99 9.39 -11.46
C GLY A 352 -5.91 9.84 -12.92
N GLN A 353 -5.32 11.00 -13.23
CA GLN A 353 -5.15 11.42 -14.61
C GLN A 353 -4.02 10.67 -15.31
N GLN A 354 -4.25 10.27 -16.56
CA GLN A 354 -3.22 9.79 -17.46
C GLN A 354 -2.47 10.98 -18.05
N ILE A 355 -1.15 11.01 -17.86
CA ILE A 355 -0.30 12.12 -18.29
C ILE A 355 0.85 11.56 -19.09
N LYS A 356 1.05 12.11 -20.29
CA LYS A 356 2.25 11.89 -21.10
C LYS A 356 3.23 13.02 -20.86
N VAL A 357 4.48 12.69 -20.54
CA VAL A 357 5.52 13.67 -20.24
C VAL A 357 6.78 13.42 -21.06
N ARG A 358 7.52 14.49 -21.31
CA ARG A 358 8.92 14.43 -21.76
C ARG A 358 9.81 14.39 -20.54
N LEU A 359 10.85 13.56 -20.55
CA LEU A 359 11.81 13.44 -19.45
C LEU A 359 13.00 14.38 -19.64
N ARG A 360 13.65 14.75 -18.54
CA ARG A 360 14.90 15.52 -18.53
C ARG A 360 16.07 14.65 -18.11
N LYS A 361 17.29 15.06 -18.49
CA LYS A 361 18.53 14.52 -17.94
C LYS A 361 18.49 14.55 -16.40
N LEU A 362 18.96 13.46 -15.80
CA LEU A 362 19.01 13.30 -14.35
C LEU A 362 20.16 14.14 -13.78
N ARG A 363 19.88 14.83 -12.68
CA ARG A 363 20.87 15.52 -11.85
C ARG A 363 21.52 14.52 -10.89
N PRO A 364 22.73 14.78 -10.36
CA PRO A 364 23.44 13.85 -9.47
C PRO A 364 22.65 13.36 -8.24
N HIS A 365 21.65 14.12 -7.78
CA HIS A 365 20.82 13.78 -6.62
C HIS A 365 19.42 13.24 -6.98
N ASP A 366 19.09 13.11 -8.27
CA ASP A 366 17.79 12.59 -8.68
C ASP A 366 17.72 11.08 -8.42
N LYS A 367 16.74 10.67 -7.62
CA LYS A 367 16.47 9.25 -7.31
C LYS A 367 15.57 8.56 -8.33
N TYR A 368 14.86 9.33 -9.16
CA TYR A 368 13.85 8.87 -10.11
C TYR A 368 14.05 9.56 -11.46
N LEU A 369 13.59 8.91 -12.54
CA LEU A 369 13.37 9.60 -13.80
C LEU A 369 12.41 10.77 -13.57
N SER A 370 12.67 11.93 -14.16
CA SER A 370 11.95 13.16 -13.85
C SER A 370 11.37 13.81 -15.11
N ALA A 371 10.13 14.26 -15.01
CA ALA A 371 9.48 15.02 -16.07
C ALA A 371 10.14 16.40 -16.26
N ALA A 372 10.33 16.77 -17.53
CA ALA A 372 10.73 18.09 -18.00
C ALA A 372 9.50 18.95 -18.31
N SER A 373 8.55 18.39 -19.05
CA SER A 373 7.33 19.04 -19.50
C SER A 373 6.20 18.03 -19.70
N VAL A 374 4.96 18.50 -19.64
CA VAL A 374 3.78 17.71 -19.98
C VAL A 374 3.52 17.81 -21.49
N ILE A 375 3.32 16.67 -22.15
CA ILE A 375 3.00 16.57 -23.58
C ILE A 375 1.49 16.54 -23.75
N SER A 376 0.80 15.67 -23.00
CA SER A 376 -0.65 15.54 -23.04
C SER A 376 -1.22 15.08 -21.70
N VAL A 377 -2.51 15.37 -21.50
CA VAL A 377 -3.32 14.98 -20.34
C VAL A 377 -4.60 14.35 -20.87
N GLU A 378 -4.89 13.10 -20.51
CA GLU A 378 -6.01 12.32 -21.08
C GLU A 378 -6.02 12.33 -22.61
N ASP A 379 -4.84 12.18 -23.20
CA ASP A 379 -4.59 12.21 -24.65
C ASP A 379 -4.92 13.55 -25.33
N ILE A 380 -5.26 14.60 -24.57
CA ILE A 380 -5.38 15.98 -25.06
C ILE A 380 -4.00 16.65 -24.96
N PRO A 381 -3.49 17.26 -26.05
CA PRO A 381 -2.26 18.07 -26.00
C PRO A 381 -2.28 19.08 -24.86
N ALA A 382 -1.15 19.25 -24.16
CA ALA A 382 -1.08 20.11 -22.97
C ALA A 382 -1.46 21.57 -23.26
N GLU A 383 -1.26 22.04 -24.49
CA GLU A 383 -1.64 23.38 -24.96
C GLU A 383 -3.16 23.57 -25.11
N ASP A 384 -3.88 22.50 -25.44
CA ASP A 384 -5.33 22.49 -25.65
C ASP A 384 -6.09 22.05 -24.39
N TYR A 385 -5.38 21.46 -23.42
CA TYR A 385 -5.99 20.90 -22.23
C TYR A 385 -6.61 22.00 -21.36
N ARG A 386 -7.89 21.78 -21.00
CA ARG A 386 -8.62 22.58 -20.03
C ARG A 386 -9.10 21.64 -18.92
N ALA A 387 -8.87 22.05 -17.67
CA ALA A 387 -9.38 21.32 -16.53
C ALA A 387 -10.91 21.21 -16.60
N ARG A 388 -11.41 19.98 -16.45
CA ARG A 388 -12.85 19.68 -16.42
C ARG A 388 -13.44 20.00 -15.04
N SER A 389 -14.77 20.11 -14.98
CA SER A 389 -15.49 20.16 -13.71
C SER A 389 -15.16 18.94 -12.87
N ASP A 390 -15.02 19.15 -11.56
CA ASP A 390 -14.83 18.04 -10.63
C ASP A 390 -16.01 17.08 -10.68
N PHE A 391 -15.74 15.78 -10.63
CA PHE A 391 -16.74 14.71 -10.59
C PHE A 391 -17.84 14.96 -9.55
N GLU A 392 -17.48 15.57 -8.41
CA GLU A 392 -18.41 15.82 -7.31
C GLU A 392 -19.39 16.98 -7.59
N ARG A 393 -19.13 17.77 -8.64
CA ARG A 393 -20.00 18.84 -9.11
C ARG A 393 -20.91 18.41 -10.26
N LEU A 394 -20.71 17.21 -10.83
CA LEU A 394 -21.57 16.68 -11.88
C LEU A 394 -22.94 16.29 -11.32
N THR A 395 -23.98 16.49 -12.11
CA THR A 395 -25.37 16.31 -11.67
C THR A 395 -25.76 14.83 -11.69
N PRO A 396 -25.96 14.17 -10.54
CA PRO A 396 -26.25 12.74 -10.49
C PRO A 396 -27.68 12.45 -10.95
N LEU A 397 -27.81 11.51 -11.89
CA LEU A 397 -29.09 11.00 -12.38
C LEU A 397 -29.26 9.52 -12.08
N PHE A 398 -30.51 9.06 -12.13
CA PHE A 398 -30.78 7.62 -12.23
C PHE A 398 -30.29 7.09 -13.58
N PRO A 399 -29.87 5.81 -13.64
CA PRO A 399 -29.62 5.14 -14.91
C PRO A 399 -30.84 5.21 -15.82
N LYS A 400 -30.60 5.55 -17.10
CA LYS A 400 -31.63 5.63 -18.15
C LYS A 400 -31.30 4.71 -19.33
N GLU A 401 -30.02 4.54 -19.62
CA GLU A 401 -29.54 3.66 -20.67
C GLU A 401 -29.20 2.28 -20.10
N ARG A 402 -29.77 1.24 -20.71
CA ARG A 402 -29.57 -0.15 -20.31
C ARG A 402 -28.28 -0.72 -20.93
N LEU A 403 -27.53 -1.45 -20.11
CA LEU A 403 -26.45 -2.34 -20.52
C LEU A 403 -27.02 -3.76 -20.68
N LEU A 404 -27.37 -4.14 -21.91
CA LEU A 404 -27.82 -5.48 -22.26
C LEU A 404 -26.64 -6.46 -22.18
N LEU A 405 -26.80 -7.59 -21.49
CA LEU A 405 -25.73 -8.57 -21.31
C LEU A 405 -25.85 -9.74 -22.30
N GLU A 406 -27.06 -10.08 -22.72
CA GLU A 406 -27.35 -11.10 -23.73
C GLU A 406 -26.62 -10.77 -25.03
N ASN A 407 -25.90 -11.76 -25.56
CA ASN A 407 -25.26 -11.67 -26.86
C ASN A 407 -24.90 -13.05 -27.42
N LYS A 408 -24.73 -13.11 -28.75
CA LYS A 408 -24.41 -14.37 -29.45
C LYS A 408 -22.98 -14.85 -29.23
N GLY A 409 -22.04 -13.96 -28.91
CA GLY A 409 -20.62 -14.31 -28.76
C GLY A 409 -20.32 -15.07 -27.48
N VAL A 410 -20.84 -14.57 -26.35
CA VAL A 410 -20.73 -15.21 -25.03
C VAL A 410 -21.77 -16.31 -24.88
N ASN A 411 -22.96 -16.13 -25.47
CA ASN A 411 -24.07 -17.09 -25.48
C ASN A 411 -24.34 -17.73 -24.10
N SER A 412 -24.52 -16.88 -23.08
CA SER A 412 -24.66 -17.33 -21.70
C SER A 412 -26.10 -17.23 -21.21
N ALA A 413 -26.62 -18.37 -20.73
CA ALA A 413 -27.90 -18.40 -20.02
C ALA A 413 -27.90 -17.49 -18.80
N ALA A 414 -26.75 -17.28 -18.15
CA ALA A 414 -26.67 -16.39 -16.99
C ALA A 414 -26.93 -14.92 -17.35
N MET A 415 -26.38 -14.46 -18.48
CA MET A 415 -26.61 -13.10 -18.93
C MET A 415 -28.07 -12.89 -19.32
N ARG A 416 -28.67 -13.90 -19.96
CA ARG A 416 -30.10 -13.90 -20.28
C ARG A 416 -30.98 -13.85 -19.04
N VAL A 417 -30.66 -14.61 -17.98
CA VAL A 417 -31.36 -14.55 -16.69
C VAL A 417 -31.21 -13.17 -16.05
N LEU A 418 -29.99 -12.61 -16.01
CA LEU A 418 -29.76 -11.27 -15.46
C LEU A 418 -30.56 -10.21 -16.22
N ASP A 419 -30.61 -10.27 -17.55
CA ASP A 419 -31.36 -9.33 -18.38
C ASP A 419 -32.88 -9.38 -18.16
N LEU A 420 -33.41 -10.51 -17.68
CA LEU A 420 -34.84 -10.65 -17.38
C LEU A 420 -35.17 -10.24 -15.93
N MET A 421 -34.21 -10.42 -15.00
CA MET A 421 -34.46 -10.29 -13.56
C MET A 421 -33.85 -9.02 -12.95
N THR A 422 -32.67 -8.62 -13.41
CA THR A 422 -31.84 -7.55 -12.85
C THR A 422 -31.17 -6.76 -13.99
N PRO A 423 -31.89 -5.90 -14.71
CA PRO A 423 -31.32 -5.17 -15.85
C PRO A 423 -30.24 -4.20 -15.37
N PHE A 424 -29.14 -4.13 -16.11
CA PHE A 424 -28.02 -3.25 -15.78
C PHE A 424 -28.24 -1.90 -16.45
N GLY A 425 -27.93 -0.82 -15.75
CA GLY A 425 -27.97 0.53 -16.31
C GLY A 425 -26.60 1.20 -16.27
N LYS A 426 -26.36 2.14 -17.20
CA LYS A 426 -25.23 3.06 -17.12
C LYS A 426 -25.37 3.94 -15.87
N GLY A 427 -24.43 3.81 -14.94
CA GLY A 427 -24.48 4.46 -13.63
C GLY A 427 -25.02 3.59 -12.48
N GLN A 428 -25.19 2.27 -12.70
CA GLN A 428 -25.74 1.36 -11.68
C GLN A 428 -24.76 1.12 -10.52
N ARG A 429 -25.31 0.95 -9.32
CA ARG A 429 -24.62 0.45 -8.11
C ARG A 429 -25.12 -0.97 -7.82
N GLY A 430 -24.44 -1.94 -8.40
CA GLY A 430 -24.78 -3.36 -8.31
C GLY A 430 -24.02 -4.10 -7.22
N LEU A 431 -24.73 -4.95 -6.48
CA LEU A 431 -24.15 -5.91 -5.55
C LEU A 431 -24.42 -7.33 -6.03
N ILE A 432 -23.37 -8.13 -6.16
CA ILE A 432 -23.45 -9.59 -6.31
C ILE A 432 -23.24 -10.20 -4.93
N VAL A 433 -24.34 -10.56 -4.28
CA VAL A 433 -24.38 -11.11 -2.94
C VAL A 433 -24.19 -12.61 -3.05
N ALA A 434 -23.06 -13.13 -2.58
CA ALA A 434 -22.71 -14.52 -2.83
C ALA A 434 -22.10 -15.21 -1.61
N PRO A 435 -22.51 -16.45 -1.31
CA PRO A 435 -21.78 -17.29 -0.37
C PRO A 435 -20.43 -17.72 -0.98
N PRO A 436 -19.47 -18.15 -0.15
CA PRO A 436 -18.27 -18.83 -0.63
C PRO A 436 -18.64 -19.97 -1.58
N ARG A 437 -17.90 -20.12 -2.68
CA ARG A 437 -18.15 -21.13 -3.74
C ARG A 437 -19.52 -21.01 -4.45
N GLY A 438 -20.21 -19.86 -4.34
CA GLY A 438 -21.50 -19.63 -5.02
C GLY A 438 -21.39 -19.36 -6.54
N GLY A 439 -20.18 -19.30 -7.11
CA GLY A 439 -19.97 -19.01 -8.53
C GLY A 439 -19.79 -17.51 -8.85
N LYS A 440 -19.44 -16.67 -7.85
CA LYS A 440 -19.21 -15.22 -8.02
C LYS A 440 -18.24 -14.90 -9.17
N THR A 441 -17.12 -15.62 -9.22
CA THR A 441 -16.00 -15.37 -10.14
C THR A 441 -16.42 -15.64 -11.58
N VAL A 442 -17.11 -16.77 -11.81
CA VAL A 442 -17.62 -17.14 -13.14
C VAL A 442 -18.66 -16.13 -13.61
N LEU A 443 -19.57 -15.71 -12.73
CA LEU A 443 -20.58 -14.71 -13.07
C LEU A 443 -19.93 -13.37 -13.42
N LEU A 444 -18.99 -12.88 -12.62
CA LEU A 444 -18.30 -11.60 -12.83
C LEU A 444 -17.50 -11.60 -14.15
N LYS A 445 -16.74 -12.66 -14.45
CA LYS A 445 -16.05 -12.83 -15.74
C LYS A 445 -17.02 -12.84 -16.92
N THR A 446 -18.17 -13.50 -16.77
CA THR A 446 -19.17 -13.56 -17.84
C THR A 446 -19.83 -12.21 -18.10
N ILE A 447 -20.09 -11.43 -17.03
CA ILE A 447 -20.54 -10.03 -17.14
C ILE A 447 -19.49 -9.21 -17.89
N ALA A 448 -18.22 -9.31 -17.50
CA ALA A 448 -17.11 -8.58 -18.11
C ALA A 448 -17.03 -8.82 -19.63
N ARG A 449 -17.01 -10.10 -20.03
CA ARG A 449 -16.98 -10.51 -21.44
C ARG A 449 -18.20 -10.03 -22.23
N SER A 450 -19.36 -10.01 -21.59
CA SER A 450 -20.61 -9.58 -22.23
C SER A 450 -20.67 -8.08 -22.43
N ILE A 451 -20.22 -7.31 -21.44
CA ILE A 451 -20.09 -5.85 -21.56
C ILE A 451 -19.08 -5.52 -22.66
N ARG A 452 -17.90 -6.16 -22.68
CA ARG A 452 -16.90 -5.92 -23.73
C ARG A 452 -17.41 -6.27 -25.13
N ALA A 453 -18.18 -7.36 -25.26
CA ALA A 453 -18.73 -7.77 -26.55
C ALA A 453 -19.82 -6.82 -27.07
N ASN A 454 -20.66 -6.29 -26.18
CA ASN A 454 -21.80 -5.46 -26.55
C ASN A 454 -21.47 -3.96 -26.61
N TYR A 455 -20.51 -3.52 -25.80
CA TYR A 455 -20.17 -2.12 -25.57
C TYR A 455 -18.64 -1.94 -25.56
N PRO A 456 -17.95 -2.10 -26.70
CA PRO A 456 -16.50 -1.92 -26.78
C PRO A 456 -16.06 -0.50 -26.42
N GLU A 457 -16.94 0.49 -26.56
CA GLU A 457 -16.74 1.89 -26.20
C GLU A 457 -16.78 2.17 -24.69
N VAL A 458 -17.35 1.25 -23.90
CA VAL A 458 -17.39 1.36 -22.44
C VAL A 458 -16.03 1.02 -21.85
N GLU A 459 -15.53 1.89 -20.98
CA GLU A 459 -14.30 1.68 -20.24
C GLU A 459 -14.52 0.66 -19.12
N LEU A 460 -14.23 -0.61 -19.43
CA LEU A 460 -14.32 -1.70 -18.47
C LEU A 460 -13.03 -1.80 -17.65
N ILE A 461 -13.16 -1.77 -16.32
CA ILE A 461 -12.09 -1.90 -15.35
C ILE A 461 -12.42 -3.07 -14.41
N VAL A 462 -11.46 -3.96 -14.20
CA VAL A 462 -11.58 -5.05 -13.21
C VAL A 462 -10.68 -4.72 -12.02
N LEU A 463 -11.22 -4.75 -10.81
CA LEU A 463 -10.50 -4.51 -9.56
C LEU A 463 -10.61 -5.74 -8.65
N LEU A 464 -9.51 -6.44 -8.43
CA LEU A 464 -9.42 -7.65 -7.62
C LEU A 464 -8.62 -7.37 -6.34
N LEU A 465 -9.23 -7.63 -5.18
CA LEU A 465 -8.67 -7.32 -3.86
C LEU A 465 -8.71 -8.53 -2.95
N ASP A 466 -7.58 -8.84 -2.33
CA ASP A 466 -7.42 -9.97 -1.41
C ASP A 466 -7.86 -11.29 -2.06
N GLU A 467 -7.55 -11.43 -3.35
CA GLU A 467 -7.84 -12.60 -4.18
C GLU A 467 -6.53 -13.36 -4.48
N ARG A 468 -6.67 -14.64 -4.86
CA ARG A 468 -5.50 -15.49 -5.11
C ARG A 468 -4.77 -15.14 -6.42
N PRO A 469 -3.43 -15.21 -6.47
CA PRO A 469 -2.66 -14.90 -7.69
C PRO A 469 -3.14 -15.69 -8.92
N GLU A 470 -3.46 -16.96 -8.78
CA GLU A 470 -3.95 -17.80 -9.89
C GLU A 470 -5.34 -17.36 -10.41
N GLU A 471 -6.19 -16.80 -9.54
CA GLU A 471 -7.49 -16.25 -9.95
C GLU A 471 -7.31 -14.90 -10.67
N VAL A 472 -6.33 -14.09 -10.27
CA VAL A 472 -5.97 -12.85 -10.99
C VAL A 472 -5.50 -13.15 -12.40
N THR A 473 -4.57 -14.10 -12.57
CA THR A 473 -4.08 -14.51 -13.90
C THR A 473 -5.21 -15.03 -14.78
N ASP A 474 -6.10 -15.86 -14.23
CA ASP A 474 -7.27 -16.38 -14.97
C ASP A 474 -8.22 -15.25 -15.40
N PHE A 475 -8.37 -14.17 -14.62
CA PHE A 475 -9.09 -12.97 -15.05
C PHE A 475 -8.40 -12.24 -16.19
N GLU A 476 -7.08 -12.02 -16.09
CA GLU A 476 -6.27 -11.34 -17.10
C GLU A 476 -6.29 -12.07 -18.45
N GLU A 477 -6.26 -13.41 -18.42
CA GLU A 477 -6.33 -14.23 -19.65
C GLU A 477 -7.74 -14.32 -20.23
N THR A 478 -8.78 -14.24 -19.40
CA THR A 478 -10.17 -14.45 -19.83
C THR A 478 -10.88 -13.17 -20.26
N VAL A 479 -10.50 -12.02 -19.70
CA VAL A 479 -11.20 -10.75 -19.87
C VAL A 479 -10.28 -9.73 -20.53
N ASP A 480 -10.68 -9.27 -21.72
CA ASP A 480 -10.00 -8.19 -22.43
C ASP A 480 -10.33 -6.82 -21.80
N ALA A 481 -9.76 -6.56 -20.63
CA ALA A 481 -9.88 -5.31 -19.90
C ALA A 481 -8.68 -5.10 -18.95
N PRO A 482 -8.36 -3.84 -18.60
CA PRO A 482 -7.42 -3.56 -17.52
C PRO A 482 -7.84 -4.24 -16.20
N VAL A 483 -6.99 -5.14 -15.72
CA VAL A 483 -7.12 -5.79 -14.41
C VAL A 483 -6.17 -5.11 -13.43
N PHE A 484 -6.72 -4.53 -12.37
CA PHE A 484 -5.96 -3.98 -11.26
C PHE A 484 -6.11 -4.91 -10.08
N ALA A 485 -5.01 -5.45 -9.59
CA ALA A 485 -5.03 -6.46 -8.54
C ALA A 485 -4.15 -6.09 -7.35
N SER A 486 -4.60 -6.56 -6.18
CA SER A 486 -3.84 -6.60 -4.95
C SER A 486 -4.15 -7.91 -4.25
N THR A 487 -3.25 -8.89 -4.37
CA THR A 487 -3.44 -10.27 -3.90
C THR A 487 -3.43 -10.35 -2.38
N PHE A 488 -3.89 -11.47 -1.81
CA PHE A 488 -3.95 -11.67 -0.35
C PHE A 488 -2.59 -11.60 0.37
N ASP A 489 -1.48 -11.79 -0.36
CA ASP A 489 -0.12 -11.62 0.18
C ASP A 489 0.28 -10.15 0.41
N GLU A 490 -0.50 -9.20 -0.14
CA GLU A 490 -0.23 -7.78 0.00
C GLU A 490 -0.86 -7.20 1.28
N PRO A 491 -0.23 -6.19 1.91
CA PRO A 491 -0.77 -5.60 3.14
C PRO A 491 -2.07 -4.80 2.88
N SER A 492 -2.96 -4.71 3.87
CA SER A 492 -4.24 -3.98 3.77
C SER A 492 -4.15 -2.54 3.25
N ARG A 493 -3.04 -1.84 3.52
CA ARG A 493 -2.78 -0.49 3.01
C ARG A 493 -2.71 -0.45 1.48
N ARG A 494 -2.19 -1.52 0.88
CA ARG A 494 -2.02 -1.65 -0.56
C ARG A 494 -3.37 -1.90 -1.26
N HIS A 495 -4.26 -2.69 -0.67
CA HIS A 495 -5.65 -2.82 -1.17
C HIS A 495 -6.36 -1.45 -1.22
N ALA A 496 -6.21 -0.65 -0.16
CA ALA A 496 -6.78 0.70 -0.12
C ALA A 496 -6.16 1.62 -1.18
N GLN A 497 -4.83 1.60 -1.32
CA GLN A 497 -4.10 2.42 -2.28
C GLN A 497 -4.51 2.12 -3.74
N VAL A 498 -4.55 0.84 -4.14
CA VAL A 498 -4.95 0.49 -5.52
C VAL A 498 -6.40 0.92 -5.79
N SER A 499 -7.28 0.73 -4.82
CA SER A 499 -8.69 1.10 -4.94
C SER A 499 -8.88 2.61 -5.03
N ASP A 500 -8.16 3.39 -4.22
CA ASP A 500 -8.19 4.86 -4.23
C ASP A 500 -7.73 5.40 -5.60
N LEU A 501 -6.71 4.80 -6.22
CA LEU A 501 -6.24 5.25 -7.53
C LEU A 501 -7.15 4.80 -8.68
N VAL A 502 -7.71 3.59 -8.61
CA VAL A 502 -8.67 3.07 -9.59
C VAL A 502 -9.95 3.91 -9.60
N ILE A 503 -10.49 4.27 -8.43
CA ILE A 503 -11.71 5.09 -8.40
C ILE A 503 -11.45 6.50 -8.91
N GLU A 504 -10.32 7.11 -8.57
CA GLU A 504 -9.97 8.43 -9.11
C GLU A 504 -9.75 8.36 -10.63
N ARG A 505 -9.10 7.31 -11.16
CA ARG A 505 -8.99 7.09 -12.62
C ARG A 505 -10.35 7.03 -13.28
N ALA A 506 -11.28 6.25 -12.73
CA ALA A 506 -12.63 6.13 -13.25
C ALA A 506 -13.38 7.48 -13.23
N LYS A 507 -13.26 8.26 -12.15
CA LYS A 507 -13.84 9.61 -12.08
C LYS A 507 -13.28 10.53 -13.15
N ARG A 508 -11.96 10.52 -13.40
CA ARG A 508 -11.33 11.32 -14.47
C ARG A 508 -11.88 10.96 -15.85
N LEU A 509 -12.13 9.66 -16.11
CA LEU A 509 -12.74 9.19 -17.36
C LEU A 509 -14.20 9.67 -17.51
N VAL A 510 -14.99 9.66 -16.43
CA VAL A 510 -16.37 10.17 -16.46
C VAL A 510 -16.41 11.68 -16.67
N GLU A 511 -15.51 12.45 -16.05
CA GLU A 511 -15.37 13.89 -16.31
C GLU A 511 -15.03 14.21 -17.77
N MET A 512 -14.51 13.22 -18.51
CA MET A 512 -14.24 13.28 -19.95
C MET A 512 -15.43 12.79 -20.80
N GLY A 513 -16.58 12.54 -20.19
CA GLY A 513 -17.81 12.09 -20.84
C GLY A 513 -17.83 10.60 -21.18
N ARG A 514 -16.93 9.80 -20.62
CA ARG A 514 -16.89 8.35 -20.88
C ARG A 514 -17.81 7.57 -19.93
N ASP A 515 -18.35 6.47 -20.45
CA ASP A 515 -19.04 5.47 -19.64
C ASP A 515 -18.04 4.46 -19.11
N VAL A 516 -17.99 4.31 -17.78
CA VAL A 516 -17.01 3.47 -17.08
C VAL A 516 -17.77 2.39 -16.29
N VAL A 517 -17.30 1.16 -16.38
CA VAL A 517 -17.78 0.03 -15.55
C VAL A 517 -16.62 -0.51 -14.73
N ILE A 518 -16.76 -0.49 -13.40
CA ILE A 518 -15.84 -1.18 -12.49
C ILE A 518 -16.49 -2.48 -12.02
N LEU A 519 -15.80 -3.59 -12.25
CA LEU A 519 -16.12 -4.89 -11.67
C LEU A 519 -15.19 -5.12 -10.48
N LEU A 520 -15.75 -5.11 -9.26
CA LEU A 520 -14.99 -5.21 -8.01
C LEU A 520 -15.19 -6.57 -7.34
N ASP A 521 -14.11 -7.31 -7.11
CA ASP A 521 -14.08 -8.52 -6.28
C ASP A 521 -13.06 -8.35 -5.14
N SER A 522 -13.45 -7.98 -3.92
CA SER A 522 -14.82 -7.72 -3.44
C SER A 522 -14.93 -6.47 -2.57
N LEU A 523 -16.15 -5.96 -2.44
CA LEU A 523 -16.47 -4.84 -1.55
C LEU A 523 -16.26 -5.21 -0.07
N THR A 524 -16.52 -6.47 0.28
CA THR A 524 -16.26 -7.00 1.63
C THR A 524 -14.77 -6.96 1.97
N ARG A 525 -13.90 -7.35 1.02
CA ARG A 525 -12.45 -7.28 1.19
C ARG A 525 -11.94 -5.84 1.26
N LEU A 526 -12.49 -4.94 0.44
CA LEU A 526 -12.20 -3.51 0.51
C LEU A 526 -12.52 -2.94 1.91
N ALA A 527 -13.70 -3.26 2.45
CA ALA A 527 -14.12 -2.82 3.76
C ALA A 527 -13.24 -3.37 4.90
N ARG A 528 -12.86 -4.65 4.82
CA ARG A 528 -11.90 -5.26 5.76
C ARG A 528 -10.53 -4.59 5.70
N GLY A 529 -10.01 -4.33 4.49
CA GLY A 529 -8.74 -3.63 4.30
C GLY A 529 -8.75 -2.22 4.91
N TYR A 530 -9.84 -1.47 4.71
CA TYR A 530 -10.00 -0.16 5.35
C TYR A 530 -10.13 -0.22 6.87
N ASN A 531 -10.85 -1.21 7.40
CA ASN A 531 -10.97 -1.43 8.84
C ASN A 531 -9.60 -1.72 9.49
N ALA A 532 -8.80 -2.58 8.87
CA ALA A 532 -7.46 -2.94 9.36
C ALA A 532 -6.47 -1.75 9.35
N ASN A 533 -6.71 -0.75 8.50
CA ASN A 533 -5.88 0.46 8.41
C ASN A 533 -6.30 1.56 9.41
N GLN A 534 -7.41 1.41 10.13
CA GLN A 534 -7.85 2.41 11.11
C GLN A 534 -7.12 2.24 12.43
N THR A 535 -6.62 3.35 12.97
CA THR A 535 -6.00 3.40 14.30
C THR A 535 -6.90 4.17 15.26
N GLY A 536 -7.47 3.47 16.23
CA GLY A 536 -8.37 4.05 17.23
C GLY A 536 -9.78 4.34 16.70
N GLY A 537 -10.70 4.64 17.62
CA GLY A 537 -12.13 4.87 17.35
C GLY A 537 -13.04 3.88 18.07
N ARG A 538 -14.34 4.19 18.11
CA ARG A 538 -15.33 3.32 18.76
C ARG A 538 -15.56 2.08 17.88
N ILE A 539 -15.37 0.90 18.44
CA ILE A 539 -15.70 -0.36 17.76
C ILE A 539 -17.21 -0.58 17.83
N MET A 540 -17.81 -0.88 16.68
CA MET A 540 -19.23 -1.19 16.49
C MET A 540 -19.45 -2.71 16.44
N SER A 541 -20.70 -3.12 16.21
CA SER A 541 -21.06 -4.52 16.04
C SER A 541 -20.20 -5.19 14.96
N GLY A 542 -19.76 -6.42 15.21
CA GLY A 542 -18.94 -7.18 14.25
C GLY A 542 -17.46 -6.79 14.20
N GLY A 543 -16.95 -5.97 15.12
CA GLY A 543 -15.52 -5.61 15.15
C GLY A 543 -15.12 -4.51 14.17
N LEU A 544 -16.09 -3.78 13.64
CA LEU A 544 -15.88 -2.67 12.71
C LEU A 544 -15.61 -1.37 13.47
N GLY A 545 -14.58 -0.61 13.10
CA GLY A 545 -14.42 0.77 13.55
C GLY A 545 -15.59 1.64 13.11
N SER A 546 -15.95 2.67 13.89
CA SER A 546 -17.08 3.57 13.61
C SER A 546 -17.01 4.23 12.23
N ASN A 547 -15.82 4.42 11.70
CA ASN A 547 -15.58 5.07 10.41
C ASN A 547 -15.09 4.09 9.35
N ALA A 548 -15.02 2.78 9.64
CA ALA A 548 -14.40 1.77 8.78
C ALA A 548 -15.08 1.67 7.41
N LEU A 549 -16.39 1.89 7.39
CA LEU A 549 -17.20 1.79 6.18
C LEU A 549 -17.30 3.12 5.41
N GLU A 550 -16.76 4.23 5.93
CA GLU A 550 -16.92 5.54 5.29
C GLU A 550 -16.26 5.58 3.89
N LYS A 551 -15.00 5.14 3.79
CA LYS A 551 -14.27 5.11 2.52
C LYS A 551 -14.85 4.09 1.53
N PRO A 552 -15.08 2.81 1.90
CA PRO A 552 -15.75 1.88 1.00
C PRO A 552 -17.14 2.34 0.55
N ARG A 553 -17.91 3.01 1.44
CA ARG A 553 -19.20 3.60 1.06
C ARG A 553 -19.05 4.73 0.07
N LYS A 554 -18.06 5.62 0.25
CA LYS A 554 -17.73 6.66 -0.74
C LYS A 554 -17.30 6.07 -2.09
N PHE A 555 -16.52 4.98 -2.06
CA PHE A 555 -16.15 4.24 -3.28
C PHE A 555 -17.40 3.73 -4.00
N PHE A 556 -18.26 2.98 -3.30
CA PHE A 556 -19.44 2.37 -3.92
C PHE A 556 -20.52 3.39 -4.33
N SER A 557 -20.69 4.47 -3.55
CA SER A 557 -21.64 5.55 -3.85
C SER A 557 -21.15 6.53 -4.93
N ALA A 558 -19.90 6.42 -5.37
CA ALA A 558 -19.42 7.16 -6.53
C ALA A 558 -20.20 6.79 -7.80
N ALA A 559 -20.62 5.53 -7.93
CA ALA A 559 -21.36 5.08 -9.10
C ALA A 559 -22.71 5.82 -9.28
N ARG A 560 -22.86 6.44 -10.44
CA ARG A 560 -23.97 7.30 -10.84
C ARG A 560 -23.95 7.53 -12.34
N ASN A 561 -25.12 7.81 -12.91
CA ASN A 561 -25.23 8.45 -14.22
C ASN A 561 -25.04 9.97 -14.04
N VAL A 562 -24.49 10.68 -15.02
CA VAL A 562 -24.32 12.14 -14.93
C VAL A 562 -24.97 12.85 -16.11
N GLU A 563 -25.57 14.01 -15.84
CA GLU A 563 -26.31 14.79 -16.84
C GLU A 563 -25.39 15.37 -17.93
N GLU A 564 -24.18 15.79 -17.54
CA GLU A 564 -23.20 16.43 -18.40
C GLU A 564 -22.51 15.48 -19.39
N GLY A 565 -22.77 14.17 -19.27
CA GLY A 565 -22.24 13.11 -20.12
C GLY A 565 -21.32 12.14 -19.38
N GLY A 566 -21.38 10.87 -19.78
CA GLY A 566 -20.68 9.76 -19.14
C GLY A 566 -21.45 9.13 -17.98
N SER A 567 -20.89 8.06 -17.41
CA SER A 567 -21.48 7.38 -16.27
C SER A 567 -20.44 6.53 -15.55
N LEU A 568 -20.60 6.35 -14.23
CA LEU A 568 -19.81 5.40 -13.46
C LEU A 568 -20.72 4.28 -12.96
N THR A 569 -20.52 3.08 -13.48
CA THR A 569 -21.19 1.86 -13.04
C THR A 569 -20.23 1.07 -12.16
N ILE A 570 -20.67 0.61 -10.99
CA ILE A 570 -19.87 -0.26 -10.12
C ILE A 570 -20.70 -1.50 -9.82
N ILE A 571 -20.18 -2.67 -10.19
CA ILE A 571 -20.75 -3.97 -9.85
C ILE A 571 -19.75 -4.66 -8.93
N ALA A 572 -20.10 -4.79 -7.66
CA ALA A 572 -19.20 -5.33 -6.66
C ALA A 572 -19.74 -6.63 -6.05
N THR A 573 -18.87 -7.60 -5.80
CA THR A 573 -19.24 -8.78 -5.03
C THR A 573 -19.26 -8.44 -3.53
N CYS A 574 -20.19 -9.06 -2.80
CA CYS A 574 -20.28 -8.98 -1.34
C CYS A 574 -20.48 -10.39 -0.79
N LEU A 575 -19.62 -10.78 0.14
CA LEU A 575 -19.66 -12.10 0.76
C LEU A 575 -20.74 -12.14 1.84
N VAL A 576 -21.57 -13.19 1.81
CA VAL A 576 -22.54 -13.54 2.84
C VAL A 576 -22.34 -15.00 3.27
N ASP A 577 -23.04 -15.43 4.32
CA ASP A 577 -22.97 -16.80 4.84
C ASP A 577 -21.53 -17.25 5.17
N THR A 578 -20.68 -16.31 5.61
CA THR A 578 -19.28 -16.55 6.00
C THR A 578 -19.11 -16.84 7.49
N GLU A 579 -20.21 -16.93 8.24
CA GLU A 579 -20.23 -17.03 9.72
C GLU A 579 -19.54 -15.84 10.42
N SER A 580 -19.23 -14.77 9.68
CA SER A 580 -18.62 -13.56 10.21
C SER A 580 -19.66 -12.46 10.40
N ARG A 581 -19.90 -12.08 11.66
CA ARG A 581 -20.74 -10.92 12.00
C ARG A 581 -20.23 -9.61 11.39
N MET A 582 -18.93 -9.52 11.12
CA MET A 582 -18.33 -8.38 10.42
C MET A 582 -18.89 -8.26 9.00
N ASP A 583 -18.92 -9.37 8.26
CA ASP A 583 -19.38 -9.41 6.88
C ASP A 583 -20.89 -9.16 6.78
N GLU A 584 -21.67 -9.64 7.76
CA GLU A 584 -23.11 -9.33 7.86
C GLU A 584 -23.36 -7.83 8.00
N VAL A 585 -22.62 -7.14 8.88
CA VAL A 585 -22.75 -5.69 9.07
C VAL A 585 -22.29 -4.91 7.84
N ILE A 586 -21.20 -5.35 7.20
CA ILE A 586 -20.72 -4.82 5.92
C ILE A 586 -21.83 -4.93 4.86
N PHE A 587 -22.43 -6.11 4.71
CA PHE A 587 -23.48 -6.35 3.72
C PHE A 587 -24.69 -5.44 3.96
N GLU A 588 -25.19 -5.35 5.19
CA GLU A 588 -26.36 -4.51 5.50
C GLU A 588 -26.11 -3.01 5.23
N GLU A 589 -24.90 -2.49 5.47
CA GLU A 589 -24.53 -1.11 5.11
C GLU A 589 -24.59 -0.87 3.59
N PHE A 590 -24.04 -1.80 2.80
CA PHE A 590 -23.99 -1.63 1.34
C PHE A 590 -25.31 -1.93 0.64
N LYS A 591 -26.13 -2.83 1.18
CA LYS A 591 -27.47 -3.13 0.69
C LYS A 591 -28.36 -1.87 0.62
N GLY A 592 -28.25 -0.99 1.61
CA GLY A 592 -28.95 0.30 1.61
C GLY A 592 -28.46 1.26 0.52
N THR A 593 -27.18 1.17 0.17
CA THR A 593 -26.49 2.06 -0.77
C THR A 593 -26.67 1.65 -2.24
N GLY A 594 -26.77 0.34 -2.49
CA GLY A 594 -26.97 -0.26 -3.82
C GLY A 594 -28.37 -0.03 -4.39
N ASN A 595 -28.48 -0.13 -5.72
CA ASN A 595 -29.75 -0.09 -6.44
C ASN A 595 -29.96 -1.28 -7.39
N LEU A 596 -29.00 -2.20 -7.49
CA LEU A 596 -29.15 -3.52 -8.10
C LEU A 596 -28.58 -4.57 -7.13
N GLU A 597 -29.31 -5.65 -6.91
CA GLU A 597 -28.90 -6.79 -6.06
C GLU A 597 -29.07 -8.08 -6.86
N ILE A 598 -28.01 -8.87 -6.98
CA ILE A 598 -28.00 -10.21 -7.55
C ILE A 598 -27.60 -11.16 -6.42
N ARG A 599 -28.53 -12.00 -5.98
CA ARG A 599 -28.26 -12.93 -4.89
C ARG A 599 -27.99 -14.32 -5.41
N LEU A 600 -26.83 -14.86 -5.07
CA LEU A 600 -26.48 -16.25 -5.35
C LEU A 600 -26.93 -17.14 -4.19
N ASP A 601 -27.69 -18.18 -4.53
CA ASP A 601 -28.35 -19.06 -3.59
C ASP A 601 -27.51 -20.33 -3.36
N ARG A 602 -27.28 -20.65 -2.09
CA ARG A 602 -26.49 -21.81 -1.67
C ARG A 602 -27.20 -23.13 -2.02
N GLU A 603 -28.52 -23.22 -1.88
CA GLU A 603 -29.29 -24.42 -2.21
C GLU A 603 -29.19 -24.73 -3.71
N LEU A 604 -29.29 -23.70 -4.57
CA LEU A 604 -29.08 -23.85 -6.02
C LEU A 604 -27.69 -24.40 -6.34
N SER A 605 -26.65 -23.84 -5.70
CA SER A 605 -25.26 -24.28 -5.89
C SER A 605 -25.04 -25.72 -5.41
N GLU A 606 -25.58 -26.10 -4.25
CA GLU A 606 -25.49 -27.46 -3.69
C GLU A 606 -26.21 -28.49 -4.58
N ARG A 607 -27.31 -28.09 -5.23
CA ARG A 607 -28.01 -28.87 -6.26
C ARG A 607 -27.34 -28.83 -7.64
N ARG A 608 -26.23 -28.10 -7.80
CA ARG A 608 -25.50 -27.90 -9.06
C ARG A 608 -26.33 -27.26 -10.18
N ILE A 609 -27.28 -26.39 -9.81
CA ILE A 609 -28.08 -25.61 -10.76
C ILE A 609 -27.37 -24.26 -10.95
N TYR A 610 -26.83 -24.04 -12.15
CA TYR A 610 -26.12 -22.81 -12.50
C TYR A 610 -26.79 -22.06 -13.67
N PRO A 611 -26.77 -20.71 -13.66
CA PRO A 611 -26.21 -19.84 -12.61
C PRO A 611 -27.04 -19.94 -11.32
N ALA A 612 -26.38 -19.92 -10.16
CA ALA A 612 -27.07 -20.10 -8.88
C ALA A 612 -27.80 -18.83 -8.42
N ILE A 613 -28.53 -18.14 -9.31
CA ILE A 613 -29.19 -16.86 -9.04
C ILE A 613 -30.58 -17.08 -8.45
N SER A 614 -30.84 -16.48 -7.30
CA SER A 614 -32.18 -16.44 -6.70
C SER A 614 -33.07 -15.45 -7.45
N LEU A 615 -34.12 -15.97 -8.09
CA LEU A 615 -35.05 -15.14 -8.88
C LEU A 615 -35.90 -14.19 -8.00
N SER A 616 -36.18 -14.58 -6.76
CA SER A 616 -37.06 -13.81 -5.86
C SER A 616 -36.30 -12.76 -5.05
N GLN A 617 -35.02 -12.99 -4.78
CA GLN A 617 -34.18 -12.10 -3.98
C GLN A 617 -33.33 -11.15 -4.83
N SER A 618 -33.24 -11.40 -6.14
CA SER A 618 -32.52 -10.52 -7.07
C SER A 618 -33.46 -9.49 -7.67
N GLY A 619 -33.01 -8.25 -7.81
CA GLY A 619 -33.81 -7.19 -8.42
C GLY A 619 -33.02 -5.91 -8.69
N THR A 620 -33.63 -5.00 -9.44
CA THR A 620 -33.11 -3.66 -9.70
C THR A 620 -34.17 -2.64 -9.34
N ARG A 621 -33.79 -1.58 -8.62
CA ARG A 621 -34.70 -0.50 -8.25
C ARG A 621 -35.04 0.35 -9.47
N ASN A 622 -36.31 0.69 -9.64
CA ASN A 622 -36.83 1.47 -10.78
C ASN A 622 -36.43 0.87 -12.14
N ASP A 623 -36.52 -0.45 -12.25
CA ASP A 623 -36.11 -1.18 -13.46
C ASP A 623 -37.05 -0.96 -14.64
N ASP A 624 -38.26 -0.47 -14.41
CA ASP A 624 -39.20 0.05 -15.41
C ASP A 624 -38.57 1.07 -16.36
N ARG A 625 -37.57 1.84 -15.89
CA ARG A 625 -36.86 2.85 -16.68
C ARG A 625 -35.86 2.28 -17.67
N LEU A 626 -35.45 1.02 -17.47
CA LEU A 626 -34.42 0.36 -18.27
C LEU A 626 -35.01 -0.53 -19.36
N TYR A 627 -36.30 -0.80 -19.30
CA TYR A 627 -37.01 -1.60 -20.28
C TYR A 627 -37.83 -0.72 -21.22
N ASN A 628 -38.07 -1.24 -22.43
CA ASN A 628 -39.15 -0.72 -23.24
C ASN A 628 -40.51 -1.03 -22.56
N GLU A 629 -41.51 -0.16 -22.69
CA GLU A 629 -42.83 -0.35 -22.07
C GLU A 629 -43.48 -1.70 -22.42
N GLN A 630 -43.40 -2.14 -23.70
CA GLN A 630 -44.00 -3.39 -24.14
C GLN A 630 -43.22 -4.61 -23.61
N GLU A 631 -41.90 -4.50 -23.57
CA GLU A 631 -41.01 -5.51 -22.99
C GLU A 631 -41.31 -5.66 -21.49
N PHE A 632 -41.44 -4.55 -20.77
CA PHE A 632 -41.67 -4.54 -19.33
C PHE A 632 -42.96 -5.27 -18.94
N VAL A 633 -44.04 -5.09 -19.69
CA VAL A 633 -45.30 -5.82 -19.45
C VAL A 633 -45.08 -7.33 -19.52
N LYS A 634 -44.32 -7.80 -20.52
CA LYS A 634 -44.00 -9.23 -20.69
C LYS A 634 -43.06 -9.74 -19.61
N ILE A 635 -42.05 -8.95 -19.23
CA ILE A 635 -41.15 -9.28 -18.11
C ILE A 635 -41.93 -9.43 -16.81
N MET A 636 -42.88 -8.53 -16.53
CA MET A 636 -43.71 -8.63 -15.33
C MET A 636 -44.62 -9.86 -15.35
N GLN A 637 -45.15 -10.26 -16.51
CA GLN A 637 -45.90 -11.51 -16.65
C GLN A 637 -45.00 -12.73 -16.37
N LEU A 638 -43.82 -12.77 -16.96
CA LEU A 638 -42.82 -13.81 -16.75
C LEU A 638 -42.45 -13.94 -15.27
N ARG A 639 -42.07 -12.83 -14.62
CA ARG A 639 -41.69 -12.79 -13.20
C ARG A 639 -42.81 -13.28 -12.29
N ARG A 640 -44.07 -12.88 -12.55
CA ARG A 640 -45.23 -13.39 -11.79
C ARG A 640 -45.41 -14.89 -11.93
N GLN A 641 -45.24 -15.45 -13.12
CA GLN A 641 -45.34 -16.90 -13.33
C GLN A 641 -44.22 -17.67 -12.60
N LEU A 642 -42.98 -17.15 -12.64
CA LEU A 642 -41.84 -17.74 -11.95
C LEU A 642 -41.99 -17.67 -10.42
N ALA A 643 -42.55 -16.59 -9.88
CA ALA A 643 -42.78 -16.42 -8.45
C ALA A 643 -43.79 -17.41 -7.85
N MET A 644 -44.64 -18.05 -8.67
CA MET A 644 -45.58 -19.10 -8.22
C MET A 644 -44.89 -20.46 -8.01
N LYS A 645 -43.62 -20.61 -8.41
CA LYS A 645 -42.85 -21.85 -8.27
C LYS A 645 -41.89 -21.75 -7.08
N PRO A 646 -41.57 -22.88 -6.41
CA PRO A 646 -40.45 -22.95 -5.48
C PRO A 646 -39.15 -22.45 -6.14
N GLY A 647 -38.26 -21.82 -5.37
CA GLY A 647 -37.12 -21.07 -5.92
C GLY A 647 -36.28 -21.83 -6.95
N TRP A 648 -35.87 -23.07 -6.63
CA TRP A 648 -35.06 -23.88 -7.54
C TRP A 648 -35.82 -24.36 -8.79
N GLU A 649 -37.12 -24.66 -8.66
CA GLU A 649 -37.97 -25.06 -9.79
C GLU A 649 -38.21 -23.88 -10.74
N GLY A 650 -38.36 -22.67 -10.20
CA GLY A 650 -38.52 -21.45 -10.99
C GLY A 650 -37.33 -21.21 -11.91
N LEU A 651 -36.12 -21.25 -11.36
CA LEU A 651 -34.90 -21.10 -12.16
C LEU A 651 -34.76 -22.22 -13.20
N GLN A 652 -34.99 -23.48 -12.81
CA GLN A 652 -34.89 -24.60 -13.75
C GLN A 652 -35.89 -24.47 -14.91
N ALA A 653 -37.13 -24.05 -14.63
CA ALA A 653 -38.13 -23.79 -15.66
C ALA A 653 -37.71 -22.65 -16.59
N LEU A 654 -37.13 -21.58 -16.05
CA LEU A 654 -36.59 -20.49 -16.85
C LEU A 654 -35.44 -20.97 -17.76
N LEU A 655 -34.48 -21.72 -17.22
CA LEU A 655 -33.35 -22.27 -17.98
C LEU A 655 -33.79 -23.21 -19.10
N GLN A 656 -34.80 -24.05 -18.86
CA GLN A 656 -35.40 -24.91 -19.89
C GLN A 656 -36.09 -24.14 -21.00
N ASN A 657 -36.65 -22.96 -20.71
CA ASN A 657 -37.26 -22.10 -21.73
C ASN A 657 -36.20 -21.28 -22.48
N ILE A 658 -35.16 -20.82 -21.78
CA ILE A 658 -33.98 -20.19 -22.37
C ILE A 658 -33.32 -21.14 -23.37
N SER A 659 -33.14 -22.41 -23.05
CA SER A 659 -32.50 -23.38 -23.96
C SER A 659 -33.33 -23.70 -25.22
N LYS A 660 -34.63 -23.43 -25.20
CA LYS A 660 -35.54 -23.63 -26.34
C LYS A 660 -35.71 -22.40 -27.24
N THR A 661 -35.10 -21.27 -26.86
CA THR A 661 -35.27 -19.97 -27.54
C THR A 661 -33.91 -19.38 -27.89
N GLN A 662 -33.82 -18.68 -29.01
CA GLN A 662 -32.57 -18.08 -29.49
C GLN A 662 -32.16 -16.86 -28.67
N ASN A 663 -33.13 -16.11 -28.15
CA ASN A 663 -32.88 -14.93 -27.35
C ASN A 663 -34.05 -14.58 -26.40
N ASN A 664 -33.87 -13.59 -25.54
CA ASN A 664 -34.89 -13.15 -24.59
C ASN A 664 -36.12 -12.54 -25.26
N ALA A 665 -35.97 -11.87 -26.42
CA ALA A 665 -37.11 -11.34 -27.15
C ALA A 665 -38.05 -12.47 -27.62
N GLU A 666 -37.51 -13.56 -28.16
CA GLU A 666 -38.28 -14.75 -28.53
C GLU A 666 -38.97 -15.37 -27.31
N LEU A 667 -38.24 -15.53 -26.21
CA LEU A 667 -38.79 -16.08 -24.95
C LEU A 667 -39.97 -15.25 -24.43
N LEU A 668 -39.85 -13.92 -24.43
CA LEU A 668 -40.91 -13.01 -23.97
C LEU A 668 -42.14 -13.03 -24.89
N LEU A 669 -41.95 -13.24 -26.19
CA LEU A 669 -43.05 -13.37 -27.15
C LEU A 669 -43.77 -14.71 -27.01
N THR A 670 -43.05 -15.82 -26.80
CA THR A 670 -43.64 -17.15 -26.70
C THR A 670 -44.16 -17.48 -25.30
N GLY A 671 -43.67 -16.80 -24.26
CA GLY A 671 -43.96 -17.11 -22.86
C GLY A 671 -43.26 -18.38 -22.35
N LEU A 672 -43.44 -18.67 -21.06
CA LEU A 672 -43.01 -19.95 -20.48
C LEU A 672 -43.92 -21.06 -20.98
N ARG A 673 -43.32 -22.09 -21.59
CA ARG A 673 -44.02 -23.29 -22.08
C ARG A 673 -44.04 -24.40 -21.05
#